data_AF-A0A7S0DNR5-F1
#
_entry.id   AF-A0A7S0DNR5-F1
#
_cell.length_a   1.000
_cell.length_b   1.000
_cell.length_c   1.000
_cell.angle_alpha   90.00
_cell.angle_beta   90.00
_cell.angle_gamma   90.00
#
_symmetry.space_group_name_H-M   'P 1'
#
loop_
_entity.id
_entity.type
_entity.pdbx_description
1 polymer ?
#
loop_
_entity_poly.entity_id
_entity_poly.type
_entity_poly.pdbx_seq_one_letter_code
_entity_poly.pdbx_strand_id
1 'polypeptide(L)'
;FGAGDFEPMFCSATVYDFKTGERVTEAFKFAFNDPEELKRIMREGISSTDHDRQKKWAIVSVSEVHSEMYLVVKIERILQGESSQQDSLYIKGNSMRKGHRDAIKKKTQATIRRLHEFYQPFCWGMVQLFDEDDELIPVGNWEMDQLYFQLEAVPNDQFIKHAKEILADSKKTGLKKVQGGKLKMSVIELGEKLPARRLGPMGVPMATPKDVLDLSMGGKNQPPVIEIQEFHGMEQMSVPYTRFVNNLYVYVTHANFQKYRNLAVKIEVRQQDGKLQASGAPWIYSRNGKKVHEVYLPVNYHNKRPHFYTEVKIALPLVITRQAHLFFTFYNVKCKKSTLKSKMKDLIGYSMLSLYSARALLPDGEHAVRVAEKLPKNYLIPFEQFRADGTIKFRFSGEKHFYVTTRTISNMFPTDPEINSFLNSWPTKKELERLLEKPGNFLSVLLTKALSYLQKADRRTLILFLPGLLDFMCEVMCTWRAEARPFAFEGLLIISSRVNEHFDLREGQVAEHLLSYVQHSYQNIPELPLFNPLATCLLAALCENKTSNIEKLRLHRCCGFIFELIFKSVVEEHMRGKSRKTIQSMEIFSQIIEGIVDSCAELVYNHRSLGRFLLKNIVHSLSRFLVKLFDVLNPLRVLEFIEQFMEEKDLQTDAVRVDMRADFLHIILDYDYIVEIMNPSALDQALSKAVEDRETDIFSLILDLNPIARVVVDFLQYCVFNDRTEHDKAITVFQDMITRIDFDQRFQDPDTKSQIATMFTPFLRMLAENIRMLKRLADLKAAESSAKANTSMRRLRNLLTCGAWVLKGFDPRARDLWWKNEDPNELADFVSLLELMTRIFEYPSLQRRKVEEKFDCILSAATAAHLGGEKAPGTVSDLKNNLESLYTTTKGRDRKLTLRERRAQINKRTQTWRRTAGATLTSSSREYLRSILRLESAMAVCVSRSVVAAVIDLLDYAQELIDPSNNDNVNLCGGLLRLLTTLLRSEQTTEIWIVVLHAVHLFIRQYGRAIFLVVPFDPLIQSLATVLLLLCKHRPDKLCCGAVSAAYALVKANFRAKNDLDQIQIALTVGMSKLVSTVSDESPEEETRVRRILYLFPKYHSKSSEGKGQGFSSMVQVLTKRMATILQDSIEIRRQAGLSIYDKTTLQHLLLSIANAYMHIPEIQVQHLERLAEFQKDHEHFAEAGNCYQLMAQIYDTKLSSLPAGDGENTPDTSGSTSVERTETCYRLACEMFDKARL
;
A
#
# COMPACT_ATOMS: atom_id res chain seq x y z
N PHE A 1 1.58 -11.99 -64.42
CA PHE A 1 0.60 -12.15 -65.52
C PHE A 1 -0.32 -10.93 -65.48
N GLY A 2 -0.56 -10.25 -66.60
CA GLY A 2 -1.47 -9.10 -66.70
C GLY A 2 -2.96 -9.48 -66.64
N ALA A 3 -3.35 -10.31 -65.66
CA ALA A 3 -4.73 -10.78 -65.51
C ALA A 3 -5.71 -9.59 -65.28
N GLY A 4 -5.24 -8.56 -64.58
CA GLY A 4 -5.98 -7.33 -64.33
C GLY A 4 -6.17 -6.42 -65.55
N ASP A 5 -5.57 -6.74 -66.70
CA ASP A 5 -5.60 -5.83 -67.86
C ASP A 5 -6.85 -6.01 -68.74
N PHE A 6 -7.64 -7.07 -68.53
CA PHE A 6 -8.75 -7.42 -69.43
C PHE A 6 -10.01 -7.98 -68.74
N GLU A 7 -9.94 -8.28 -67.44
CA GLU A 7 -11.08 -8.74 -66.64
C GLU A 7 -11.00 -8.16 -65.21
N PRO A 8 -12.13 -7.76 -64.59
CA PRO A 8 -12.14 -7.30 -63.20
C PRO A 8 -11.87 -8.45 -62.22
N MET A 9 -10.95 -8.21 -61.30
CA MET A 9 -10.49 -9.12 -60.25
C MET A 9 -10.69 -8.45 -58.89
N PHE A 10 -11.47 -9.10 -58.03
CA PHE A 10 -11.81 -8.61 -56.70
C PHE A 10 -11.20 -9.51 -55.66
N CYS A 11 -10.52 -8.92 -54.68
CA CYS A 11 -9.76 -9.65 -53.67
C CYS A 11 -10.36 -9.44 -52.28
N SER A 12 -10.28 -10.48 -51.46
CA SER A 12 -10.50 -10.42 -50.03
C SER A 12 -9.30 -11.04 -49.32
N ALA A 13 -8.62 -10.25 -48.49
CA ALA A 13 -7.52 -10.70 -47.64
C ALA A 13 -8.00 -10.89 -46.21
N THR A 14 -7.61 -12.01 -45.59
CA THR A 14 -8.06 -12.43 -44.26
C THR A 14 -6.95 -13.19 -43.56
N VAL A 15 -6.72 -12.93 -42.26
CA VAL A 15 -5.83 -13.74 -41.44
C VAL A 15 -6.56 -14.96 -40.90
N TYR A 16 -5.93 -16.11 -41.05
CA TYR A 16 -6.39 -17.40 -40.53
C TYR A 16 -5.35 -17.95 -39.55
N ASP A 17 -5.85 -18.53 -38.47
CA ASP A 17 -5.06 -19.36 -37.58
C ASP A 17 -5.28 -20.82 -37.99
N PHE A 18 -4.25 -21.43 -38.56
CA PHE A 18 -4.33 -22.81 -39.00
C PHE A 18 -4.20 -23.80 -37.84
N LYS A 19 -3.69 -23.40 -36.68
CA LYS A 19 -3.57 -24.22 -35.48
C LYS A 19 -4.95 -24.45 -34.86
N THR A 20 -5.74 -23.40 -34.66
CA THR A 20 -7.12 -23.50 -34.15
C THR A 20 -8.14 -23.82 -35.24
N GLY A 21 -7.81 -23.56 -36.51
CA GLY A 21 -8.73 -23.73 -37.63
C GLY A 21 -9.72 -22.57 -37.79
N GLU A 22 -9.48 -21.45 -37.09
CA GLU A 22 -10.38 -20.31 -37.05
C GLU A 22 -9.90 -19.13 -37.90
N ARG A 23 -10.84 -18.23 -38.12
CA ARG A 23 -10.61 -16.98 -38.83
C ARG A 23 -10.40 -15.85 -37.81
N VAL A 24 -9.25 -15.19 -37.88
CA VAL A 24 -8.78 -14.21 -36.88
C VAL A 24 -9.20 -12.78 -37.19
N THR A 25 -9.48 -12.43 -38.46
CA THR A 25 -9.79 -11.03 -38.83
C THR A 25 -10.96 -10.90 -39.79
N GLU A 26 -11.61 -9.72 -39.82
CA GLU A 26 -12.54 -9.35 -40.89
C GLU A 26 -11.85 -9.29 -42.26
N ALA A 27 -12.65 -9.23 -43.34
CA ALA A 27 -12.12 -9.38 -44.70
C ALA A 27 -11.74 -8.00 -45.22
N PHE A 28 -10.45 -7.80 -45.48
CA PHE A 28 -10.01 -6.62 -46.21
C PHE A 28 -10.32 -6.80 -47.70
N LYS A 29 -11.39 -6.13 -48.16
CA LYS A 29 -11.85 -6.20 -49.55
C LYS A 29 -11.22 -5.07 -50.38
N PHE A 30 -10.65 -5.43 -51.52
CA PHE A 30 -10.06 -4.49 -52.48
C PHE A 30 -10.20 -5.01 -53.92
N ALA A 31 -9.97 -4.15 -54.90
CA ALA A 31 -9.89 -4.55 -56.30
C ALA A 31 -8.41 -4.62 -56.71
N PHE A 32 -8.04 -5.65 -57.46
CA PHE A 32 -6.64 -5.82 -57.91
C PHE A 32 -6.31 -4.93 -59.12
N ASN A 33 -7.29 -4.66 -59.99
CA ASN A 33 -7.11 -3.81 -61.15
C ASN A 33 -6.86 -2.35 -60.74
N ASP A 34 -6.07 -1.60 -61.51
CA ASP A 34 -6.00 -0.15 -61.36
C ASP A 34 -7.39 0.50 -61.58
N PRO A 35 -7.77 1.58 -60.85
CA PRO A 35 -9.08 2.21 -61.00
C PRO A 35 -9.42 2.64 -62.43
N GLU A 36 -8.45 3.20 -63.17
CA GLU A 36 -8.67 3.65 -64.55
C GLU A 36 -8.82 2.46 -65.50
N GLU A 37 -8.08 1.38 -65.24
CA GLU A 37 -8.22 0.12 -65.97
C GLU A 37 -9.57 -0.55 -65.71
N LEU A 38 -10.04 -0.53 -64.45
CA LEU A 38 -11.34 -1.09 -64.09
C LEU A 38 -12.49 -0.30 -64.72
N LYS A 39 -12.40 1.04 -64.77
CA LYS A 39 -13.32 1.90 -65.55
C LYS A 39 -13.30 1.53 -67.03
N ARG A 40 -12.12 1.35 -67.62
CA ARG A 40 -11.97 0.97 -69.04
C ARG A 40 -12.63 -0.37 -69.35
N ILE A 41 -12.46 -1.36 -68.48
CA ILE A 41 -13.01 -2.72 -68.68
C ILE A 41 -14.54 -2.71 -68.50
N MET A 42 -15.07 -1.94 -67.56
CA MET A 42 -16.50 -1.89 -67.23
C MET A 42 -17.31 -0.92 -68.12
N ARG A 43 -16.68 0.08 -68.77
CA ARG A 43 -17.27 1.19 -69.57
C ARG A 43 -18.17 2.16 -68.78
N GLU A 44 -18.20 3.41 -69.22
CA GLU A 44 -19.12 4.45 -68.72
C GLU A 44 -20.59 4.05 -68.92
N GLY A 45 -21.40 4.17 -67.87
CA GLY A 45 -22.84 3.87 -67.90
C GLY A 45 -23.26 2.53 -67.30
N ILE A 46 -22.34 1.59 -67.04
CA ILE A 46 -22.59 0.47 -66.12
C ILE A 46 -22.38 1.00 -64.70
N SER A 47 -23.26 1.90 -64.26
CA SER A 47 -23.12 2.57 -62.97
C SER A 47 -23.34 1.58 -61.84
N SER A 48 -22.28 1.19 -61.16
CA SER A 48 -22.30 1.31 -59.70
C SER A 48 -21.28 2.37 -59.33
N THR A 49 -21.71 3.31 -58.49
CA THR A 49 -21.00 4.49 -57.97
C THR A 49 -19.82 4.12 -57.05
N ASP A 50 -19.23 2.95 -57.26
CA ASP A 50 -18.41 2.22 -56.30
C ASP A 50 -16.91 2.24 -56.68
N HIS A 51 -16.54 2.38 -57.95
CA HIS A 51 -15.16 2.06 -58.39
C HIS A 51 -14.08 3.15 -58.16
N ASP A 52 -14.45 4.34 -57.67
CA ASP A 52 -13.57 5.54 -57.66
C ASP A 52 -12.63 5.69 -56.45
N ARG A 53 -12.73 4.88 -55.39
CA ARG A 53 -11.86 4.99 -54.20
C ARG A 53 -11.40 3.63 -53.69
N GLN A 54 -10.32 3.12 -54.24
CA GLN A 54 -9.69 1.89 -53.75
C GLN A 54 -8.97 2.13 -52.42
N LYS A 55 -9.27 1.30 -51.42
CA LYS A 55 -8.53 1.20 -50.16
C LYS A 55 -7.20 0.51 -50.46
N LYS A 56 -6.08 1.20 -50.23
CA LYS A 56 -4.73 0.66 -50.50
C LYS A 56 -4.03 0.12 -49.26
N TRP A 57 -4.45 0.52 -48.06
CA TRP A 57 -3.80 0.16 -46.80
C TRP A 57 -4.80 -0.29 -45.74
N ALA A 58 -4.40 -1.31 -44.98
CA ALA A 58 -5.14 -1.86 -43.86
C ALA A 58 -4.18 -2.07 -42.69
N ILE A 59 -4.65 -1.83 -41.47
CA ILE A 59 -3.96 -2.18 -40.23
C ILE A 59 -4.63 -3.43 -39.69
N VAL A 60 -3.82 -4.44 -39.39
CA VAL A 60 -4.28 -5.68 -38.77
C VAL A 60 -3.62 -5.77 -37.40
N SER A 61 -4.45 -5.90 -36.37
CA SER A 61 -4.01 -6.26 -35.02
C SER A 61 -4.20 -7.76 -34.84
N VAL A 62 -3.22 -8.40 -34.21
CA VAL A 62 -3.26 -9.82 -33.86
C VAL A 62 -2.75 -9.94 -32.43
N SER A 63 -3.61 -10.43 -31.53
CA SER A 63 -3.32 -10.47 -30.10
C SER A 63 -2.42 -11.64 -29.69
N GLU A 64 -2.48 -12.76 -30.40
CA GLU A 64 -1.60 -13.92 -30.23
C GLU A 64 -0.84 -14.15 -31.52
N VAL A 65 0.49 -14.21 -31.45
CA VAL A 65 1.34 -14.44 -32.62
C VAL A 65 1.90 -15.85 -32.56
N HIS A 66 1.90 -16.56 -33.70
CA HIS A 66 2.60 -17.83 -33.84
C HIS A 66 2.86 -18.21 -35.32
N SER A 67 3.79 -19.14 -35.53
CA SER A 67 4.22 -19.60 -36.87
C SER A 67 3.09 -20.11 -37.80
N GLU A 68 2.05 -20.78 -37.25
CA GLU A 68 0.89 -21.26 -38.02
C GLU A 68 -0.16 -20.18 -38.41
N MET A 69 0.15 -18.88 -38.36
CA MET A 69 -0.74 -17.83 -38.85
C MET A 69 -0.46 -17.45 -40.30
N TYR A 70 -1.53 -17.41 -41.11
CA TYR A 70 -1.45 -17.18 -42.55
C TYR A 70 -2.41 -16.08 -43.01
N LEU A 71 -1.90 -15.18 -43.85
CA LEU A 71 -2.75 -14.26 -44.62
C LEU A 71 -3.19 -14.95 -45.90
N VAL A 72 -4.50 -15.15 -46.03
CA VAL A 72 -5.13 -15.77 -47.19
C VAL A 72 -5.77 -14.69 -48.05
N VAL A 73 -5.43 -14.68 -49.34
CA VAL A 73 -6.07 -13.81 -50.34
C VAL A 73 -6.92 -14.66 -51.26
N LYS A 74 -8.25 -14.47 -51.21
CA LYS A 74 -9.21 -15.08 -52.15
C LYS A 74 -9.53 -14.08 -53.25
N ILE A 75 -9.57 -14.56 -54.49
CA ILE A 75 -9.81 -13.75 -55.69
C ILE A 75 -11.11 -14.23 -56.35
N GLU A 76 -11.97 -13.26 -56.67
CA GLU A 76 -13.24 -13.42 -57.35
C GLU A 76 -13.20 -12.68 -58.70
N ARG A 77 -13.85 -13.24 -59.72
CA ARG A 77 -14.01 -12.62 -61.04
C ARG A 77 -15.48 -12.56 -61.42
N ILE A 78 -15.79 -11.95 -62.55
CA ILE A 78 -17.17 -11.93 -63.07
C ILE A 78 -17.60 -13.34 -63.50
N LEU A 79 -18.87 -13.70 -63.28
CA LEU A 79 -19.42 -14.99 -63.65
C LEU A 79 -19.28 -15.23 -65.16
N GLN A 80 -18.56 -16.30 -65.55
CA GLN A 80 -18.32 -16.62 -66.96
C GLN A 80 -19.17 -17.77 -67.49
N GLY A 81 -19.73 -18.61 -66.60
CA GLY A 81 -20.45 -19.82 -66.99
C GLY A 81 -19.50 -20.96 -67.38
N GLU A 82 -19.77 -21.61 -68.51
CA GLU A 82 -18.95 -22.70 -69.05
C GLU A 82 -17.59 -22.15 -69.53
N SER A 83 -16.61 -22.14 -68.62
CA SER A 83 -15.40 -21.31 -68.69
C SER A 83 -14.11 -22.06 -69.04
N SER A 84 -14.17 -23.37 -69.36
CA SER A 84 -12.99 -24.19 -69.64
C SER A 84 -12.02 -23.59 -70.67
N GLN A 85 -12.54 -22.94 -71.71
CA GLN A 85 -11.72 -22.21 -72.70
C GLN A 85 -11.12 -20.91 -72.15
N GLN A 86 -11.86 -20.19 -71.30
CA GLN A 86 -11.42 -18.93 -70.69
C GLN A 86 -10.39 -19.16 -69.58
N ASP A 87 -10.57 -20.23 -68.79
CA ASP A 87 -9.63 -20.66 -67.75
C ASP A 87 -8.27 -21.06 -68.30
N SER A 88 -8.25 -21.58 -69.54
CA SER A 88 -7.01 -21.93 -70.23
C SER A 88 -6.07 -20.73 -70.42
N LEU A 89 -6.58 -19.49 -70.45
CA LEU A 89 -5.76 -18.27 -70.48
C LEU A 89 -4.81 -18.19 -69.28
N TYR A 90 -5.28 -18.63 -68.12
CA TYR A 90 -4.57 -18.50 -66.85
C TYR A 90 -3.78 -19.77 -66.50
N ILE A 91 -4.20 -20.93 -67.02
CA ILE A 91 -3.50 -22.21 -66.81
C ILE A 91 -2.32 -22.35 -67.79
N LYS A 92 -2.51 -21.99 -69.07
CA LYS A 92 -1.47 -22.10 -70.11
C LYS A 92 -0.69 -20.79 -70.28
N GLY A 93 -1.25 -19.67 -69.85
CA GLY A 93 -0.57 -18.38 -69.84
C GLY A 93 0.03 -17.98 -71.19
N ASN A 94 1.34 -17.69 -71.16
CA ASN A 94 2.07 -17.23 -72.34
C ASN A 94 2.31 -18.30 -73.42
N SER A 95 2.09 -19.59 -73.12
CA SER A 95 2.25 -20.70 -74.08
C SER A 95 1.15 -20.77 -75.15
N MET A 96 0.10 -19.94 -75.06
CA MET A 96 -1.02 -19.89 -76.00
C MET A 96 -0.73 -18.99 -77.23
N ARG A 97 -1.12 -19.42 -78.44
CA ARG A 97 -1.03 -18.63 -79.68
C ARG A 97 -1.77 -17.28 -79.55
N LYS A 98 -1.13 -16.17 -79.97
CA LYS A 98 -1.62 -14.79 -79.80
C LYS A 98 -3.06 -14.57 -80.30
N GLY A 99 -3.38 -14.96 -81.54
CA GLY A 99 -4.74 -14.79 -82.09
C GLY A 99 -5.83 -15.57 -81.34
N HIS A 100 -5.51 -16.75 -80.81
CA HIS A 100 -6.44 -17.51 -79.97
C HIS A 100 -6.64 -16.85 -78.60
N ARG A 101 -5.57 -16.30 -78.02
CA ARG A 101 -5.62 -15.53 -76.76
C ARG A 101 -6.52 -14.29 -76.89
N ASP A 102 -6.36 -13.52 -77.96
CA ASP A 102 -7.15 -12.30 -78.19
C ASP A 102 -8.64 -12.61 -78.45
N ALA A 103 -8.94 -13.71 -79.15
CA ALA A 103 -10.30 -14.19 -79.33
C ALA A 103 -10.99 -14.53 -77.99
N ILE A 104 -10.29 -15.20 -77.08
CA ILE A 104 -10.81 -15.52 -75.74
C ILE A 104 -11.00 -14.23 -74.92
N LYS A 105 -10.05 -13.28 -74.95
CA LYS A 105 -10.20 -11.98 -74.28
C LYS A 105 -11.45 -11.22 -74.76
N LYS A 106 -11.70 -11.18 -76.07
CA LYS A 106 -12.90 -10.54 -76.65
C LYS A 106 -14.20 -11.24 -76.21
N LYS A 107 -14.18 -12.57 -76.12
CA LYS A 107 -15.31 -13.36 -75.59
C LYS A 107 -15.56 -13.07 -74.11
N THR A 108 -14.51 -12.95 -73.31
CA THR A 108 -14.60 -12.57 -71.89
C THR A 108 -15.21 -11.17 -71.71
N GLN A 109 -14.76 -10.17 -72.48
CA GLN A 109 -15.37 -8.83 -72.44
C GLN A 109 -16.86 -8.83 -72.82
N ALA A 110 -17.27 -9.64 -73.80
CA ALA A 110 -18.69 -9.77 -74.15
C ALA A 110 -19.52 -10.41 -73.03
N THR A 111 -18.94 -11.35 -72.27
CA THR A 111 -19.59 -11.97 -71.11
C THR A 111 -19.68 -11.00 -69.94
N ILE A 112 -18.62 -10.23 -69.68
CA ILE A 112 -18.59 -9.19 -68.64
C ILE A 112 -19.76 -8.22 -68.80
N ARG A 113 -19.98 -7.69 -70.01
CA ARG A 113 -21.10 -6.77 -70.29
C ARG A 113 -22.47 -7.36 -69.93
N ARG A 114 -22.63 -8.67 -70.10
CA ARG A 114 -23.89 -9.36 -69.84
C ARG A 114 -24.06 -9.75 -68.37
N LEU A 115 -23.01 -10.24 -67.71
CA LEU A 115 -23.08 -10.83 -66.36
C LEU A 115 -22.40 -9.98 -65.28
N HIS A 116 -22.17 -8.68 -65.52
CA HIS A 116 -21.47 -7.78 -64.61
C HIS A 116 -22.05 -7.72 -63.18
N GLU A 117 -23.34 -8.02 -62.99
CA GLU A 117 -23.98 -8.09 -61.66
C GLU A 117 -23.52 -9.28 -60.80
N PHE A 118 -22.96 -10.34 -61.42
CA PHE A 118 -22.67 -11.61 -60.76
C PHE A 118 -21.18 -11.96 -60.78
N TYR A 119 -20.69 -12.42 -59.63
CA TYR A 119 -19.30 -12.85 -59.45
C TYR A 119 -19.24 -14.37 -59.33
N GLN A 120 -18.04 -14.93 -59.43
CA GLN A 120 -17.75 -16.34 -59.14
C GLN A 120 -16.38 -16.46 -58.46
N PRO A 121 -16.16 -17.49 -57.62
CA PRO A 121 -14.83 -17.84 -57.13
C PRO A 121 -13.85 -18.08 -58.28
N PHE A 122 -12.58 -17.72 -58.09
CA PHE A 122 -11.56 -17.86 -59.13
C PHE A 122 -10.32 -18.61 -58.65
N CYS A 123 -9.55 -17.99 -57.77
CA CYS A 123 -8.32 -18.57 -57.21
C CYS A 123 -8.01 -17.97 -55.85
N TRP A 124 -7.02 -18.54 -55.17
CA TRP A 124 -6.54 -18.03 -53.89
C TRP A 124 -5.04 -18.29 -53.71
N GLY A 125 -4.44 -17.55 -52.78
CA GLY A 125 -3.07 -17.72 -52.32
C GLY A 125 -2.97 -17.47 -50.82
N MET A 126 -1.84 -17.87 -50.23
CA MET A 126 -1.56 -17.64 -48.81
C MET A 126 -0.08 -17.34 -48.59
N VAL A 127 0.22 -16.64 -47.51
CA VAL A 127 1.58 -16.32 -47.05
C VAL A 127 1.62 -16.42 -45.52
N GLN A 128 2.70 -16.98 -44.99
CA GLN A 128 2.94 -17.07 -43.56
C GLN A 128 3.30 -15.68 -43.00
N LEU A 129 2.81 -15.37 -41.80
CA LEU A 129 3.04 -14.06 -41.18
C LEU A 129 4.23 -14.05 -40.24
N PHE A 130 4.36 -15.08 -39.41
CA PHE A 130 5.38 -15.18 -38.36
C PHE A 130 6.26 -16.41 -38.59
N ASP A 131 7.54 -16.32 -38.23
CA ASP A 131 8.48 -17.43 -38.28
C ASP A 131 8.38 -18.36 -37.06
N GLU A 132 9.34 -19.28 -36.89
CA GLU A 132 9.36 -20.25 -35.78
C GLU A 132 9.69 -19.61 -34.41
N ASP A 133 10.25 -18.40 -34.40
CA ASP A 133 10.57 -17.62 -33.20
C ASP A 133 9.43 -16.63 -32.86
N ASP A 134 8.28 -16.78 -33.51
CA ASP A 134 7.09 -15.92 -33.40
C ASP A 134 7.33 -14.45 -33.81
N GLU A 135 8.38 -14.20 -34.61
CA GLU A 135 8.74 -12.88 -35.13
C GLU A 135 8.10 -12.63 -36.52
N LEU A 136 7.76 -11.37 -36.81
CA LEU A 136 7.12 -11.00 -38.07
C LEU A 136 8.11 -11.16 -39.25
N ILE A 137 7.74 -11.93 -40.26
CA ILE A 137 8.61 -12.18 -41.42
C ILE A 137 8.85 -10.85 -42.20
N PRO A 138 10.10 -10.40 -42.39
CA PRO A 138 10.43 -9.06 -42.89
C PRO A 138 9.87 -8.68 -44.29
N VAL A 139 9.71 -7.36 -44.47
CA VAL A 139 9.22 -6.71 -45.68
C VAL A 139 10.11 -7.01 -46.89
N GLY A 140 9.56 -7.73 -47.85
CA GLY A 140 10.24 -8.16 -49.08
C GLY A 140 9.96 -9.63 -49.43
N ASN A 141 9.61 -10.44 -48.43
CA ASN A 141 9.35 -11.87 -48.60
C ASN A 141 7.86 -12.22 -48.76
N TRP A 142 6.94 -11.24 -48.68
CA TRP A 142 5.50 -11.48 -48.84
C TRP A 142 5.12 -11.48 -50.34
N GLU A 143 5.69 -12.43 -51.08
CA GLU A 143 5.33 -12.75 -52.45
C GLU A 143 4.50 -14.04 -52.48
N MET A 144 3.22 -13.92 -52.82
CA MET A 144 2.39 -15.08 -53.12
C MET A 144 2.73 -15.56 -54.54
N ASP A 145 3.75 -16.40 -54.63
CA ASP A 145 4.28 -16.91 -55.89
C ASP A 145 3.42 -17.99 -56.55
N GLN A 146 2.47 -18.55 -55.80
CA GLN A 146 1.60 -19.62 -56.28
C GLN A 146 0.14 -19.31 -55.93
N LEU A 147 -0.66 -19.08 -56.98
CA LEU A 147 -2.12 -18.98 -56.87
C LEU A 147 -2.76 -20.28 -57.36
N TYR A 148 -3.71 -20.79 -56.59
CA TYR A 148 -4.40 -22.06 -56.82
C TYR A 148 -5.81 -21.84 -57.34
N PHE A 149 -6.16 -22.49 -58.45
CA PHE A 149 -7.49 -22.44 -59.03
C PHE A 149 -8.52 -23.08 -58.12
N GLN A 150 -9.60 -22.34 -57.84
CA GLN A 150 -10.74 -22.86 -57.09
C GLN A 150 -12.02 -22.14 -57.51
N LEU A 151 -12.75 -22.77 -58.43
CA LEU A 151 -14.00 -22.23 -59.00
C LEU A 151 -15.23 -22.59 -58.15
N GLU A 152 -15.08 -23.53 -57.22
CA GLU A 152 -16.10 -23.91 -56.25
C GLU A 152 -15.64 -23.52 -54.85
N ALA A 153 -16.46 -22.71 -54.17
CA ALA A 153 -16.27 -22.44 -52.76
C ALA A 153 -16.39 -23.75 -51.96
N VAL A 154 -15.49 -23.94 -51.00
CA VAL A 154 -15.52 -25.07 -50.05
C VAL A 154 -15.70 -24.55 -48.62
N PRO A 155 -16.20 -25.38 -47.68
CA PRO A 155 -16.24 -25.05 -46.26
C PRO A 155 -14.87 -24.66 -45.71
N ASN A 156 -14.84 -23.83 -44.66
CA ASN A 156 -13.59 -23.36 -44.06
C ASN A 156 -12.69 -24.52 -43.60
N ASP A 157 -13.23 -25.55 -42.95
CA ASP A 157 -12.42 -26.69 -42.47
C ASP A 157 -11.75 -27.45 -43.61
N GLN A 158 -12.48 -27.65 -44.71
CA GLN A 158 -11.94 -28.28 -45.92
C GLN A 158 -10.91 -27.37 -46.61
N PHE A 159 -11.14 -26.05 -46.61
CA PHE A 159 -10.18 -25.08 -47.12
C PHE A 159 -8.85 -25.15 -46.35
N ILE A 160 -8.90 -25.13 -45.01
CA ILE A 160 -7.71 -25.19 -44.16
C ILE A 160 -7.00 -26.53 -44.33
N LYS A 161 -7.73 -27.64 -44.45
CA LYS A 161 -7.14 -28.96 -44.74
C LYS A 161 -6.40 -28.96 -46.09
N HIS A 162 -7.01 -28.47 -47.16
CA HIS A 162 -6.35 -28.35 -48.46
C HIS A 162 -5.13 -27.42 -48.38
N ALA A 163 -5.20 -26.34 -47.59
CA ALA A 163 -4.08 -25.43 -47.39
C ALA A 163 -2.90 -26.12 -46.68
N LYS A 164 -3.14 -26.85 -45.59
CA LYS A 164 -2.12 -27.65 -44.90
C LYS A 164 -1.50 -28.72 -45.80
N GLU A 165 -2.31 -29.38 -46.63
CA GLU A 165 -1.81 -30.35 -47.60
C GLU A 165 -0.89 -29.71 -48.66
N ILE A 166 -1.21 -28.49 -49.13
CA ILE A 166 -0.36 -27.72 -50.05
C ILE A 166 0.97 -27.34 -49.41
N LEU A 167 0.94 -26.91 -48.15
CA LEU A 167 2.13 -26.56 -47.38
C LEU A 167 3.05 -27.78 -47.19
N ALA A 168 2.48 -28.97 -46.98
CA ALA A 168 3.23 -30.21 -46.85
C ALA A 168 3.77 -30.75 -48.20
N ASP A 169 2.93 -30.80 -49.24
CA ASP A 169 3.33 -31.18 -50.60
C ASP A 169 2.36 -30.60 -51.64
N SER A 170 2.82 -29.58 -52.37
CA SER A 170 2.02 -28.88 -53.38
C SER A 170 1.51 -29.75 -54.54
N LYS A 171 1.96 -31.01 -54.68
CA LYS A 171 1.46 -31.95 -55.70
C LYS A 171 0.26 -32.79 -55.24
N LYS A 172 -0.03 -32.87 -53.93
CA LYS A 172 -1.04 -33.80 -53.38
C LYS A 172 -2.50 -33.37 -53.53
N THR A 173 -2.80 -32.08 -53.66
CA THR A 173 -4.19 -31.57 -53.61
C THR A 173 -4.94 -31.60 -54.94
N GLY A 174 -4.26 -31.88 -56.07
CA GLY A 174 -4.88 -31.91 -57.41
C GLY A 174 -5.33 -30.54 -57.95
N LEU A 175 -5.11 -29.43 -57.23
CA LEU A 175 -5.46 -28.09 -57.67
C LEU A 175 -4.50 -27.58 -58.76
N LYS A 176 -5.04 -26.96 -59.81
CA LYS A 176 -4.24 -26.36 -60.89
C LYS A 176 -3.65 -25.02 -60.44
N LYS A 177 -2.39 -24.75 -60.80
CA LYS A 177 -1.73 -23.46 -60.52
C LYS A 177 -2.00 -22.44 -61.64
N VAL A 178 -2.12 -21.16 -61.28
CA VAL A 178 -2.16 -20.04 -62.24
C VAL A 178 -0.74 -19.80 -62.77
N GLN A 179 -0.53 -19.89 -64.08
CA GLN A 179 0.79 -19.66 -64.66
C GLN A 179 1.18 -18.17 -64.64
N GLY A 180 2.32 -17.88 -64.00
CA GLY A 180 2.87 -16.53 -63.90
C GLY A 180 2.05 -15.56 -63.05
N GLY A 181 1.12 -16.06 -62.24
CA GLY A 181 0.40 -15.27 -61.25
C GLY A 181 1.27 -15.08 -60.01
N LYS A 182 1.66 -13.84 -59.72
CA LYS A 182 2.34 -13.44 -58.48
C LYS A 182 1.54 -12.30 -57.87
N LEU A 183 1.31 -12.34 -56.56
CA LEU A 183 0.72 -11.23 -55.81
C LEU A 183 1.75 -10.73 -54.81
N LYS A 184 2.18 -9.48 -54.97
CA LYS A 184 3.14 -8.83 -54.09
C LYS A 184 2.41 -7.86 -53.18
N MET A 185 2.77 -7.87 -51.90
CA MET A 185 2.21 -6.96 -50.90
C MET A 185 3.32 -6.34 -50.06
N SER A 186 3.13 -5.09 -49.68
CA SER A 186 3.98 -4.40 -48.71
C SER A 186 3.34 -4.51 -47.33
N VAL A 187 4.10 -5.04 -46.38
CA VAL A 187 3.72 -5.06 -44.95
C VAL A 187 4.67 -4.13 -44.23
N ILE A 188 4.20 -3.50 -43.16
CA ILE A 188 4.99 -2.63 -42.32
C ILE A 188 4.60 -2.97 -40.89
N GLU A 189 5.58 -3.35 -40.07
CA GLU A 189 5.36 -3.52 -38.64
C GLU A 189 5.13 -2.14 -38.02
N LEU A 190 4.04 -2.02 -37.28
CA LEU A 190 3.65 -0.77 -36.63
C LEU A 190 4.03 -0.91 -35.16
N GLY A 191 5.17 -0.33 -34.78
CA GLY A 191 5.51 -0.12 -33.36
C GLY A 191 4.59 0.95 -32.74
N GLU A 192 5.15 1.85 -31.93
CA GLU A 192 4.36 2.91 -31.27
C GLU A 192 3.80 3.99 -32.24
N LYS A 193 4.30 4.03 -33.49
CA LYS A 193 3.92 5.02 -34.51
C LYS A 193 2.73 4.54 -35.33
N LEU A 194 1.70 5.38 -35.44
CA LEU A 194 0.48 5.05 -36.19
C LEU A 194 0.24 6.04 -37.36
N PRO A 195 -0.39 5.62 -38.48
CA PRO A 195 -0.74 6.53 -39.56
C PRO A 195 -1.71 7.64 -39.13
N ALA A 196 -1.61 8.82 -39.75
CA ALA A 196 -2.47 9.97 -39.43
C ALA A 196 -3.94 9.79 -39.87
N ARG A 197 -4.18 9.27 -41.07
CA ARG A 197 -5.52 9.14 -41.67
C ARG A 197 -6.15 7.77 -41.44
N ARG A 198 -6.33 7.40 -40.17
CA ARG A 198 -6.94 6.12 -39.79
C ARG A 198 -8.46 6.19 -39.76
N LEU A 199 -9.09 5.15 -40.28
CA LEU A 199 -10.49 4.85 -40.10
C LEU A 199 -10.60 3.60 -39.22
N GLY A 200 -11.40 3.66 -38.17
CA GLY A 200 -11.68 2.48 -37.35
C GLY A 200 -12.52 1.44 -38.12
N PRO A 201 -12.81 0.27 -37.53
CA PRO A 201 -13.57 -0.79 -38.20
C PRO A 201 -14.94 -0.36 -38.72
N MET A 202 -15.60 0.61 -38.07
CA MET A 202 -16.88 1.19 -38.53
C MET A 202 -16.73 2.16 -39.73
N GLY A 203 -15.52 2.40 -40.22
CA GLY A 203 -15.22 3.43 -41.23
C GLY A 203 -15.29 4.86 -40.69
N VAL A 204 -15.26 5.03 -39.36
CA VAL A 204 -15.28 6.33 -38.68
C VAL A 204 -13.86 6.87 -38.55
N PRO A 205 -13.58 8.14 -38.90
CA PRO A 205 -12.28 8.76 -38.68
C PRO A 205 -11.84 8.70 -37.23
N MET A 206 -10.58 8.30 -37.01
CA MET A 206 -9.97 8.27 -35.69
C MET A 206 -9.15 9.53 -35.44
N ALA A 207 -8.95 9.86 -34.16
CA ALA A 207 -8.07 10.96 -33.77
C ALA A 207 -6.63 10.70 -34.29
N THR A 208 -5.98 11.77 -34.74
CA THR A 208 -4.59 11.73 -35.16
C THR A 208 -3.72 11.30 -33.97
N PRO A 209 -2.88 10.27 -34.11
CA PRO A 209 -1.97 9.84 -33.05
C PRO A 209 -0.91 10.92 -32.76
N LYS A 210 -0.34 10.91 -31.54
CA LYS A 210 0.75 11.82 -31.17
C LYS A 210 1.98 11.60 -32.06
N ASP A 211 2.32 10.32 -32.28
CA ASP A 211 3.43 9.91 -33.13
C ASP A 211 2.91 9.38 -34.47
N VAL A 212 3.10 10.19 -35.51
CA VAL A 212 2.60 9.90 -36.86
C VAL A 212 3.65 9.14 -37.67
N LEU A 213 3.26 7.96 -38.19
CA LEU A 213 4.01 7.27 -39.22
C LEU A 213 3.72 7.88 -40.60
N ASP A 214 4.75 8.35 -41.29
CA ASP A 214 4.60 8.84 -42.66
C ASP A 214 4.67 7.68 -43.67
N LEU A 215 3.55 7.41 -44.34
CA LEU A 215 3.42 6.40 -45.39
C LEU A 215 3.67 6.99 -46.80
N SER A 216 4.35 8.14 -46.92
CA SER A 216 4.49 8.94 -48.15
C SER A 216 5.33 8.31 -49.27
N MET A 217 4.83 7.23 -49.87
CA MET A 217 5.26 6.78 -51.20
C MET A 217 4.54 7.61 -52.29
N GLY A 218 4.81 8.93 -52.33
CA GLY A 218 4.49 9.83 -53.46
C GLY A 218 3.13 10.58 -53.42
N GLY A 219 3.18 11.88 -53.12
CA GLY A 219 2.15 12.87 -53.51
C GLY A 219 1.14 13.31 -52.42
N LYS A 220 0.64 14.55 -52.54
CA LYS A 220 -0.21 15.31 -51.57
C LYS A 220 -1.60 14.71 -51.24
N ASN A 221 -1.90 13.46 -51.60
CA ASN A 221 -3.22 12.83 -51.43
C ASN A 221 -3.11 11.37 -50.95
N GLN A 222 -2.63 11.14 -49.73
CA GLN A 222 -2.57 9.79 -49.14
C GLN A 222 -3.99 9.24 -48.88
N PRO A 223 -4.29 7.99 -49.30
CA PRO A 223 -5.57 7.32 -49.04
C PRO A 223 -5.69 6.96 -47.55
N PRO A 224 -6.92 6.88 -47.01
CA PRO A 224 -7.13 6.49 -45.61
C PRO A 224 -6.69 5.04 -45.37
N VAL A 225 -6.15 4.78 -44.18
CA VAL A 225 -5.78 3.45 -43.71
C VAL A 225 -6.90 2.92 -42.81
N ILE A 226 -7.36 1.70 -43.04
CA ILE A 226 -8.49 1.15 -42.26
C ILE A 226 -7.99 0.11 -41.28
N GLU A 227 -8.39 0.26 -40.02
CA GLU A 227 -8.22 -0.78 -39.02
C GLU A 227 -9.21 -1.91 -39.26
N ILE A 228 -8.68 -3.11 -39.43
CA ILE A 228 -9.41 -4.35 -39.63
C ILE A 228 -9.83 -4.89 -38.27
N GLN A 229 -11.12 -5.18 -38.12
CA GLN A 229 -11.65 -5.83 -36.93
C GLN A 229 -10.99 -7.19 -36.70
N GLU A 230 -10.35 -7.34 -35.55
CA GLU A 230 -9.93 -8.63 -35.02
C GLU A 230 -11.14 -9.39 -34.46
N PHE A 231 -11.20 -10.67 -34.80
CA PHE A 231 -12.21 -11.65 -34.44
C PHE A 231 -11.64 -12.52 -33.31
N HIS A 232 -11.51 -11.95 -32.12
CA HIS A 232 -11.01 -12.67 -30.94
C HIS A 232 -11.74 -14.00 -30.71
N GLY A 233 -11.01 -15.03 -30.30
CA GLY A 233 -11.62 -16.15 -29.59
C GLY A 233 -12.25 -15.62 -28.30
N MET A 234 -13.48 -16.02 -28.00
CA MET A 234 -14.18 -15.67 -26.74
C MET A 234 -13.38 -16.10 -25.49
N GLU A 235 -12.32 -16.89 -25.65
CA GLU A 235 -11.52 -17.41 -24.55
C GLU A 235 -10.55 -16.39 -23.93
N GLN A 236 -10.17 -15.31 -24.64
CA GLN A 236 -8.93 -14.60 -24.32
C GLN A 236 -9.04 -13.09 -24.02
N MET A 237 -10.13 -12.40 -24.38
CA MET A 237 -10.27 -10.96 -24.09
C MET A 237 -10.72 -10.71 -22.65
N SER A 238 -9.85 -10.08 -21.85
CA SER A 238 -10.15 -9.61 -20.49
C SER A 238 -10.10 -8.07 -20.37
N VAL A 239 -10.57 -7.36 -21.40
CA VAL A 239 -10.53 -5.88 -21.46
C VAL A 239 -11.88 -5.34 -21.95
N PRO A 240 -12.45 -4.27 -21.34
CA PRO A 240 -13.71 -3.65 -21.76
C PRO A 240 -13.61 -3.00 -23.15
N TYR A 241 -14.76 -2.81 -23.80
CA TYR A 241 -14.80 -2.02 -25.03
C TYR A 241 -14.45 -0.54 -24.75
N THR A 242 -13.29 -0.11 -25.23
CA THR A 242 -12.83 1.30 -25.14
C THR A 242 -13.16 2.14 -26.37
N ARG A 243 -13.71 1.52 -27.42
CA ARG A 243 -14.06 2.15 -28.70
C ARG A 243 -15.45 1.73 -29.16
N PHE A 244 -16.16 2.65 -29.81
CA PHE A 244 -17.47 2.36 -30.39
C PHE A 244 -17.36 1.41 -31.59
N VAL A 245 -18.02 0.25 -31.48
CA VAL A 245 -18.14 -0.74 -32.57
C VAL A 245 -19.56 -1.30 -32.53
N ASN A 246 -20.22 -1.33 -33.69
CA ASN A 246 -21.58 -1.86 -33.82
C ASN A 246 -21.77 -2.52 -35.20
N ASN A 247 -21.11 -3.66 -35.39
CA ASN A 247 -21.11 -4.42 -36.65
C ASN A 247 -21.74 -5.80 -36.50
N LEU A 248 -22.48 -6.22 -37.51
CA LEU A 248 -22.95 -7.59 -37.69
C LEU A 248 -22.29 -8.18 -38.94
N TYR A 249 -21.67 -9.34 -38.80
CA TYR A 249 -21.08 -10.12 -39.88
C TYR A 249 -22.00 -11.28 -40.22
N VAL A 250 -22.37 -11.38 -41.49
CA VAL A 250 -23.29 -12.41 -41.99
C VAL A 250 -22.55 -13.25 -43.03
N TYR A 251 -22.60 -14.57 -42.87
CA TYR A 251 -22.01 -15.56 -43.75
C TYR A 251 -23.10 -16.53 -44.20
N VAL A 252 -23.32 -16.68 -45.50
CA VAL A 252 -24.14 -17.78 -45.99
C VAL A 252 -23.24 -19.01 -46.07
N THR A 253 -23.49 -20.06 -45.29
CA THR A 253 -22.59 -21.23 -45.24
C THR A 253 -22.85 -22.16 -46.42
N HIS A 254 -24.11 -22.55 -46.61
CA HIS A 254 -24.51 -23.43 -47.70
C HIS A 254 -26.00 -23.34 -48.04
N ALA A 255 -26.33 -23.70 -49.29
CA ALA A 255 -27.71 -23.80 -49.77
C ALA A 255 -27.91 -25.11 -50.55
N ASN A 256 -29.07 -25.76 -50.41
CA ASN A 256 -29.39 -27.02 -51.10
C ASN A 256 -30.74 -26.92 -51.83
N PHE A 257 -30.71 -26.42 -53.06
CA PHE A 257 -31.92 -26.11 -53.84
C PHE A 257 -32.25 -27.16 -54.91
N GLN A 258 -31.47 -28.25 -54.98
CA GLN A 258 -31.64 -29.44 -55.84
C GLN A 258 -31.72 -29.19 -57.37
N LYS A 259 -32.70 -28.42 -57.84
CA LYS A 259 -32.98 -28.15 -59.26
C LYS A 259 -32.16 -26.99 -59.83
N TYR A 260 -31.87 -25.98 -59.01
CA TYR A 260 -31.20 -24.76 -59.45
C TYR A 260 -29.68 -24.88 -59.31
N ARG A 261 -28.95 -24.68 -60.41
CA ARG A 261 -27.49 -24.94 -60.48
C ARG A 261 -26.63 -23.67 -60.54
N ASN A 262 -27.23 -22.49 -60.75
CA ASN A 262 -26.52 -21.21 -60.83
C ASN A 262 -27.18 -20.23 -59.86
N LEU A 263 -27.08 -20.54 -58.57
CA LEU A 263 -27.77 -19.81 -57.51
C LEU A 263 -27.10 -18.46 -57.26
N ALA A 264 -27.83 -17.36 -57.47
CA ALA A 264 -27.47 -16.05 -56.97
C ALA A 264 -28.32 -15.70 -55.75
N VAL A 265 -27.64 -15.32 -54.66
CA VAL A 265 -28.27 -14.89 -53.41
C VAL A 265 -28.09 -13.38 -53.29
N LYS A 266 -29.20 -12.65 -53.24
CA LYS A 266 -29.24 -11.22 -52.94
C LYS A 266 -29.56 -11.05 -51.46
N ILE A 267 -28.79 -10.24 -50.75
CA ILE A 267 -28.97 -9.93 -49.33
C ILE A 267 -29.32 -8.45 -49.18
N GLU A 268 -30.36 -8.17 -48.41
CA GLU A 268 -30.82 -6.83 -48.03
C GLU A 268 -31.05 -6.79 -46.52
N VAL A 269 -31.00 -5.59 -45.92
CA VAL A 269 -31.49 -5.37 -44.56
C VAL A 269 -32.74 -4.52 -44.65
N ARG A 270 -33.88 -4.96 -44.10
CA ARG A 270 -35.15 -4.24 -44.17
C ARG A 270 -35.61 -3.84 -42.77
N GLN A 271 -36.26 -2.69 -42.65
CA GLN A 271 -36.79 -2.17 -41.38
C GLN A 271 -38.31 -2.33 -41.22
N GLN A 272 -38.99 -2.74 -42.31
CA GLN A 272 -40.44 -2.89 -42.38
C GLN A 272 -40.80 -3.98 -43.40
N ASP A 273 -41.95 -4.60 -43.26
CA ASP A 273 -42.46 -5.70 -44.09
C ASP A 273 -43.80 -5.39 -44.79
N GLY A 274 -44.29 -4.14 -44.68
CA GLY A 274 -45.57 -3.71 -45.28
C GLY A 274 -45.62 -3.68 -46.80
N LYS A 275 -44.46 -3.61 -47.48
CA LYS A 275 -44.33 -3.65 -48.95
C LYS A 275 -43.20 -4.59 -49.37
N LEU A 276 -43.50 -5.63 -50.15
CA LEU A 276 -42.51 -6.60 -50.63
C LEU A 276 -41.43 -5.96 -51.54
N GLN A 277 -41.78 -4.91 -52.27
CA GLN A 277 -40.90 -4.17 -53.19
C GLN A 277 -40.15 -3.01 -52.49
N ALA A 278 -40.17 -2.92 -51.17
CA ALA A 278 -39.41 -1.89 -50.46
C ALA A 278 -37.90 -2.12 -50.64
N SER A 279 -37.15 -1.04 -50.87
CA SER A 279 -35.68 -1.07 -50.88
C SER A 279 -35.15 -1.42 -49.48
N GLY A 280 -34.01 -2.13 -49.43
CA GLY A 280 -33.25 -2.31 -48.19
C GLY A 280 -32.76 -0.99 -47.60
N ALA A 281 -32.38 -0.98 -46.34
CA ALA A 281 -31.68 0.11 -45.67
C ALA A 281 -30.19 0.11 -46.08
N PRO A 282 -29.56 1.29 -46.27
CA PRO A 282 -28.17 1.38 -46.68
C PRO A 282 -27.23 1.13 -45.50
N TRP A 283 -27.16 -0.12 -45.05
CA TRP A 283 -26.38 -0.54 -43.87
C TRP A 283 -25.28 -1.55 -44.19
N ILE A 284 -25.30 -2.17 -45.38
CA ILE A 284 -24.30 -3.18 -45.77
C ILE A 284 -23.05 -2.44 -46.27
N TYR A 285 -21.86 -2.80 -45.79
CA TYR A 285 -20.62 -2.24 -46.33
C TYR A 285 -20.30 -2.88 -47.70
N SER A 286 -20.21 -2.05 -48.73
CA SER A 286 -19.72 -2.42 -50.06
C SER A 286 -18.22 -2.76 -50.00
N ARG A 287 -17.70 -3.33 -51.10
CA ARG A 287 -16.26 -3.64 -51.23
C ARG A 287 -15.36 -2.40 -51.04
N ASN A 288 -15.88 -1.21 -51.32
CA ASN A 288 -15.15 0.06 -51.18
C ASN A 288 -15.46 0.76 -49.84
N GLY A 289 -16.20 0.10 -48.94
CA GLY A 289 -16.55 0.63 -47.62
C GLY A 289 -17.71 1.62 -47.58
N LYS A 290 -18.37 1.91 -48.71
CA LYS A 290 -19.61 2.70 -48.72
C LYS A 290 -20.78 1.83 -48.24
N LYS A 291 -21.78 2.43 -47.61
CA LYS A 291 -22.98 1.69 -47.22
C LYS A 291 -23.94 1.56 -48.42
N VAL A 292 -24.40 0.35 -48.70
CA VAL A 292 -25.28 -0.01 -49.81
C VAL A 292 -26.54 -0.71 -49.33
N HIS A 293 -27.59 -0.69 -50.15
CA HIS A 293 -28.90 -1.27 -49.84
C HIS A 293 -28.97 -2.78 -50.05
N GLU A 294 -28.09 -3.33 -50.90
CA GLU A 294 -28.11 -4.72 -51.32
C GLU A 294 -26.70 -5.22 -51.69
N VAL A 295 -26.50 -6.53 -51.59
CA VAL A 295 -25.29 -7.20 -52.08
C VAL A 295 -25.63 -8.56 -52.69
N TYR A 296 -24.89 -8.96 -53.73
CA TYR A 296 -24.97 -10.30 -54.32
C TYR A 296 -23.78 -11.17 -53.88
N LEU A 297 -24.07 -12.42 -53.51
CA LEU A 297 -23.03 -13.41 -53.26
C LEU A 297 -22.46 -14.00 -54.57
N PRO A 298 -21.20 -14.49 -54.56
CA PRO A 298 -20.62 -15.20 -55.69
C PRO A 298 -21.45 -16.45 -56.06
N VAL A 299 -21.63 -16.66 -57.36
CA VAL A 299 -22.38 -17.76 -57.93
C VAL A 299 -21.41 -18.91 -58.21
N ASN A 300 -21.59 -20.05 -57.54
CA ASN A 300 -20.91 -21.29 -57.91
C ASN A 300 -21.60 -21.87 -59.14
N TYR A 301 -20.89 -21.91 -60.27
CA TYR A 301 -21.45 -22.34 -61.54
C TYR A 301 -21.78 -23.84 -61.53
N HIS A 302 -22.97 -24.19 -62.04
CA HIS A 302 -23.44 -25.57 -62.18
C HIS A 302 -23.48 -26.40 -60.87
N ASN A 303 -23.49 -25.75 -59.70
CA ASN A 303 -23.53 -26.40 -58.41
C ASN A 303 -24.94 -26.33 -57.78
N LYS A 304 -25.51 -27.50 -57.45
CA LYS A 304 -26.84 -27.64 -56.80
C LYS A 304 -26.81 -27.42 -55.29
N ARG A 305 -25.62 -27.55 -54.70
CA ARG A 305 -25.32 -27.45 -53.27
C ARG A 305 -24.15 -26.49 -53.03
N PRO A 306 -24.28 -25.21 -53.42
CA PRO A 306 -23.19 -24.25 -53.27
C PRO A 306 -22.87 -24.00 -51.80
N HIS A 307 -21.58 -23.94 -51.49
CA HIS A 307 -21.05 -23.30 -50.29
C HIS A 307 -20.69 -21.84 -50.60
N PHE A 308 -20.63 -20.99 -49.58
CA PHE A 308 -20.11 -19.63 -49.76
C PHE A 308 -19.14 -19.30 -48.62
N TYR A 309 -18.18 -18.43 -48.91
CA TYR A 309 -17.19 -17.94 -47.94
C TYR A 309 -17.25 -16.41 -47.77
N THR A 310 -18.13 -15.75 -48.51
CA THR A 310 -18.16 -14.28 -48.58
C THR A 310 -18.72 -13.70 -47.29
N GLU A 311 -17.92 -12.86 -46.65
CA GLU A 311 -18.34 -12.05 -45.51
C GLU A 311 -19.26 -10.92 -45.97
N VAL A 312 -20.42 -10.74 -45.34
CA VAL A 312 -21.26 -9.55 -45.49
C VAL A 312 -21.23 -8.77 -44.18
N LYS A 313 -20.51 -7.65 -44.17
CA LYS A 313 -20.43 -6.74 -43.03
C LYS A 313 -21.60 -5.75 -43.07
N ILE A 314 -22.30 -5.61 -41.95
CA ILE A 314 -23.47 -4.75 -41.78
C ILE A 314 -23.21 -3.79 -40.63
N ALA A 315 -23.36 -2.49 -40.87
CA ALA A 315 -23.37 -1.46 -39.84
C ALA A 315 -24.72 -1.47 -39.14
N LEU A 316 -24.79 -1.95 -37.90
CA LEU A 316 -26.04 -1.91 -37.14
C LEU A 316 -26.38 -0.44 -36.79
N PRO A 317 -27.66 -0.05 -36.84
CA PRO A 317 -28.08 1.27 -36.38
C PRO A 317 -28.03 1.34 -34.84
N LEU A 318 -28.09 2.56 -34.31
CA LEU A 318 -28.21 2.78 -32.86
C LEU A 318 -29.55 2.28 -32.30
N VAL A 319 -30.61 2.31 -33.12
CA VAL A 319 -31.95 1.86 -32.75
C VAL A 319 -32.43 0.85 -33.78
N ILE A 320 -32.72 -0.37 -33.33
CA ILE A 320 -33.25 -1.46 -34.16
C ILE A 320 -34.71 -1.69 -33.80
N THR A 321 -35.59 -1.72 -34.83
CA THR A 321 -37.02 -1.99 -34.64
C THR A 321 -37.28 -3.50 -34.61
N ARG A 322 -38.41 -3.92 -34.01
CA ARG A 322 -38.86 -5.33 -34.05
C ARG A 322 -39.19 -5.84 -35.46
N GLN A 323 -39.29 -4.93 -36.43
CA GLN A 323 -39.53 -5.26 -37.84
C GLN A 323 -38.23 -5.36 -38.65
N ALA A 324 -37.08 -5.07 -38.04
CA ALA A 324 -35.79 -5.16 -38.70
C ALA A 324 -35.40 -6.63 -38.95
N HIS A 325 -35.05 -6.97 -40.19
CA HIS A 325 -34.69 -8.33 -40.58
C HIS A 325 -33.70 -8.34 -41.76
N LEU A 326 -32.89 -9.40 -41.82
CA LEU A 326 -32.16 -9.79 -43.02
C LEU A 326 -33.16 -10.37 -44.01
N PHE A 327 -33.07 -9.94 -45.26
CA PHE A 327 -33.95 -10.37 -46.34
C PHE A 327 -33.13 -10.96 -47.48
N PHE A 328 -33.44 -12.19 -47.84
CA PHE A 328 -32.73 -12.96 -48.85
C PHE A 328 -33.64 -13.17 -50.06
N THR A 329 -33.14 -12.84 -51.26
CA THR A 329 -33.82 -13.16 -52.52
C THR A 329 -32.97 -14.08 -53.36
N PHE A 330 -33.57 -15.16 -53.85
CA PHE A 330 -32.86 -16.20 -54.60
C PHE A 330 -33.20 -16.14 -56.09
N TYR A 331 -32.17 -16.17 -56.93
CA TYR A 331 -32.31 -16.20 -58.38
C TYR A 331 -31.54 -17.36 -59.00
N ASN A 332 -32.02 -17.87 -60.13
CA ASN A 332 -31.25 -18.75 -61.02
C ASN A 332 -30.72 -17.94 -62.20
N VAL A 333 -29.40 -17.86 -62.35
CA VAL A 333 -28.75 -17.05 -63.39
C VAL A 333 -28.60 -17.83 -64.70
N LYS A 334 -29.10 -17.27 -65.80
CA LYS A 334 -28.94 -17.85 -67.15
C LYS A 334 -27.58 -17.49 -67.73
N CYS A 335 -26.66 -18.46 -67.72
CA CYS A 335 -25.28 -18.25 -68.16
C CYS A 335 -25.09 -18.36 -69.69
N LYS A 336 -26.01 -18.98 -70.45
CA LYS A 336 -25.92 -19.10 -71.93
C LYS A 336 -26.66 -17.94 -72.63
N LYS A 337 -26.21 -17.55 -73.83
CA LYS A 337 -26.94 -16.59 -74.67
C LYS A 337 -28.27 -17.21 -75.11
N SER A 338 -29.39 -16.59 -74.73
CA SER A 338 -30.73 -16.95 -75.20
C SER A 338 -31.07 -16.09 -76.42
N THR A 339 -31.66 -16.68 -77.45
CA THR A 339 -32.12 -16.01 -78.68
C THR A 339 -33.40 -15.18 -78.49
N LEU A 340 -34.06 -15.28 -77.33
CA LEU A 340 -35.27 -14.51 -76.97
C LEU A 340 -34.96 -13.46 -75.90
N LYS A 341 -35.76 -12.36 -75.86
CA LYS A 341 -35.79 -11.30 -74.81
C LYS A 341 -36.17 -11.83 -73.41
N SER A 342 -35.66 -12.99 -72.98
CA SER A 342 -35.96 -13.57 -71.67
C SER A 342 -35.18 -12.86 -70.56
N LYS A 343 -35.80 -12.66 -69.39
CA LYS A 343 -35.12 -12.14 -68.19
C LYS A 343 -33.87 -12.97 -67.87
N MET A 344 -32.77 -12.29 -67.56
CA MET A 344 -31.45 -12.89 -67.32
C MET A 344 -31.39 -13.71 -66.01
N LYS A 345 -32.24 -13.34 -65.05
CA LYS A 345 -32.38 -13.98 -63.73
C LYS A 345 -33.84 -14.39 -63.51
N ASP A 346 -34.05 -15.66 -63.15
CA ASP A 346 -35.37 -16.19 -62.80
C ASP A 346 -35.50 -16.23 -61.27
N LEU A 347 -36.59 -15.68 -60.72
CA LEU A 347 -36.86 -15.69 -59.27
C LEU A 347 -37.16 -17.12 -58.78
N ILE A 348 -36.44 -17.55 -57.75
CA ILE A 348 -36.65 -18.84 -57.08
C ILE A 348 -37.57 -18.67 -55.86
N GLY A 349 -37.33 -17.66 -55.04
CA GLY A 349 -38.06 -17.46 -53.79
C GLY A 349 -37.37 -16.48 -52.86
N TYR A 350 -37.84 -16.45 -51.61
CA TYR A 350 -37.40 -15.52 -50.57
C TYR A 350 -37.13 -16.25 -49.26
N SER A 351 -36.26 -15.67 -48.43
CA SER A 351 -36.04 -16.10 -47.04
C SER A 351 -35.75 -14.86 -46.19
N MET A 352 -35.86 -14.99 -44.87
CA MET A 352 -35.64 -13.87 -43.96
C MET A 352 -35.21 -14.34 -42.58
N LEU A 353 -34.49 -13.47 -41.87
CA LEU A 353 -34.04 -13.70 -40.50
C LEU A 353 -34.18 -12.41 -39.69
N SER A 354 -35.01 -12.43 -38.65
CA SER A 354 -35.26 -11.26 -37.80
C SER A 354 -34.00 -10.82 -37.07
N LEU A 355 -33.68 -9.53 -37.13
CA LEU A 355 -32.49 -8.97 -36.49
C LEU A 355 -32.72 -8.66 -35.02
N TYR A 356 -33.96 -8.35 -34.63
CA TYR A 356 -34.29 -7.94 -33.27
C TYR A 356 -35.64 -8.49 -32.85
N SER A 357 -35.64 -9.45 -31.92
CA SER A 357 -36.83 -10.11 -31.40
C SER A 357 -36.74 -10.21 -29.88
N ALA A 358 -37.88 -10.21 -29.19
CA ALA A 358 -37.94 -10.26 -27.72
C ALA A 358 -37.06 -9.23 -26.98
N ARG A 359 -36.83 -8.04 -27.58
CA ARG A 359 -35.93 -6.98 -27.08
C ARG A 359 -34.42 -7.38 -27.05
N ALA A 360 -34.02 -8.42 -27.78
CA ALA A 360 -32.62 -8.80 -27.94
C ALA A 360 -32.23 -8.84 -29.43
N LEU A 361 -30.95 -8.63 -29.70
CA LEU A 361 -30.40 -8.84 -31.04
C LEU A 361 -30.38 -10.34 -31.36
N LEU A 362 -30.44 -10.67 -32.66
CA LEU A 362 -30.22 -12.02 -33.17
C LEU A 362 -28.93 -12.64 -32.56
N PRO A 363 -28.98 -13.85 -31.98
CA PRO A 363 -27.81 -14.49 -31.41
C PRO A 363 -26.80 -14.91 -32.49
N ASP A 364 -25.53 -14.96 -32.10
CA ASP A 364 -24.46 -15.46 -32.96
C ASP A 364 -24.53 -16.97 -33.14
N GLY A 365 -24.06 -17.46 -34.29
CA GLY A 365 -24.09 -18.88 -34.64
C GLY A 365 -24.77 -19.16 -35.99
N GLU A 366 -24.91 -20.45 -36.32
CA GLU A 366 -25.55 -20.89 -37.57
C GLU A 366 -27.07 -20.97 -37.43
N HIS A 367 -27.77 -20.30 -38.34
CA HIS A 367 -29.22 -20.25 -38.45
C HIS A 367 -29.67 -21.01 -39.68
N ALA A 368 -30.49 -22.04 -39.48
CA ALA A 368 -31.16 -22.74 -40.58
C ALA A 368 -32.47 -22.03 -40.92
N VAL A 369 -32.57 -21.49 -42.13
CA VAL A 369 -33.70 -20.65 -42.55
C VAL A 369 -34.47 -21.29 -43.71
N ARG A 370 -35.80 -21.19 -43.66
CA ARG A 370 -36.70 -21.75 -44.68
C ARG A 370 -36.79 -20.85 -45.91
N VAL A 371 -37.22 -21.41 -47.04
CA VAL A 371 -37.35 -20.67 -48.32
C VAL A 371 -38.80 -20.68 -48.79
N ALA A 372 -39.41 -19.50 -48.82
CA ALA A 372 -40.76 -19.26 -49.31
C ALA A 372 -40.77 -19.08 -50.83
N GLU A 373 -41.79 -19.62 -51.51
CA GLU A 373 -42.01 -19.40 -52.94
C GLU A 373 -42.53 -17.98 -53.21
N LYS A 374 -43.43 -17.49 -52.37
CA LYS A 374 -44.02 -16.13 -52.40
C LYS A 374 -44.23 -15.64 -50.96
N LEU A 375 -44.20 -14.32 -50.76
CA LEU A 375 -44.44 -13.68 -49.46
C LEU A 375 -45.66 -12.73 -49.53
N PRO A 376 -46.55 -12.75 -48.52
CA PRO A 376 -47.67 -11.80 -48.41
C PRO A 376 -47.20 -10.39 -47.97
N LYS A 377 -48.14 -9.45 -47.79
CA LYS A 377 -47.84 -8.21 -47.03
C LYS A 377 -47.72 -8.56 -45.55
N ASN A 378 -46.90 -7.81 -44.81
CA ASN A 378 -46.65 -8.05 -43.38
C ASN A 378 -46.19 -9.50 -43.11
N TYR A 379 -45.22 -9.94 -43.92
CA TYR A 379 -44.81 -11.35 -43.99
C TYR A 379 -43.95 -11.80 -42.80
N LEU A 380 -43.45 -10.91 -41.95
CA LEU A 380 -42.52 -11.25 -40.86
C LEU A 380 -43.15 -12.18 -39.82
N ILE A 381 -44.29 -11.77 -39.23
CA ILE A 381 -44.96 -12.55 -38.19
C ILE A 381 -45.45 -13.92 -38.72
N PRO A 382 -46.12 -14.01 -39.89
CA PRO A 382 -46.53 -15.32 -40.44
C PRO A 382 -45.34 -16.23 -40.80
N PHE A 383 -44.20 -15.65 -41.18
CA PHE A 383 -42.99 -16.42 -41.50
C PHE A 383 -42.34 -17.01 -40.24
N GLU A 384 -42.30 -16.25 -39.14
CA GLU A 384 -41.78 -16.72 -37.84
C GLU A 384 -42.70 -17.76 -37.17
N GLN A 385 -44.01 -17.52 -37.15
CA GLN A 385 -44.97 -18.33 -36.39
C GLN A 385 -45.33 -19.67 -37.06
N PHE A 386 -44.88 -19.92 -38.29
CA PHE A 386 -45.22 -21.11 -39.07
C PHE A 386 -46.72 -21.43 -39.03
N ARG A 387 -47.57 -20.46 -39.40
CA ARG A 387 -49.02 -20.68 -39.33
C ARG A 387 -49.42 -21.82 -40.27
N ALA A 388 -50.03 -22.85 -39.69
CA ALA A 388 -50.55 -24.03 -40.39
C ALA A 388 -51.75 -23.72 -41.31
N ASP A 389 -52.27 -22.49 -41.25
CA ASP A 389 -53.35 -21.98 -42.10
C ASP A 389 -52.97 -21.81 -43.59
N GLY A 390 -51.71 -22.06 -43.96
CA GLY A 390 -51.25 -22.05 -45.35
C GLY A 390 -50.91 -20.67 -45.89
N THR A 391 -50.76 -19.66 -45.03
CA THR A 391 -50.51 -18.26 -45.45
C THR A 391 -49.21 -18.10 -46.26
N ILE A 392 -48.18 -18.92 -45.99
CA ILE A 392 -46.90 -18.91 -46.74
C ILE A 392 -46.63 -20.31 -47.29
N LYS A 393 -46.49 -20.39 -48.63
CA LYS A 393 -46.08 -21.62 -49.31
C LYS A 393 -44.55 -21.74 -49.34
N PHE A 394 -44.00 -22.64 -48.54
CA PHE A 394 -42.58 -22.98 -48.57
C PHE A 394 -42.26 -23.92 -49.75
N ARG A 395 -41.12 -23.69 -50.41
CA ARG A 395 -40.79 -24.34 -51.68
C ARG A 395 -40.23 -25.76 -51.53
N PHE A 396 -39.53 -26.03 -50.43
CA PHE A 396 -38.87 -27.31 -50.19
C PHE A 396 -39.54 -28.03 -49.01
N SER A 397 -39.73 -29.35 -49.12
CA SER A 397 -40.28 -30.19 -48.06
C SER A 397 -39.17 -30.59 -47.07
N GLY A 398 -39.31 -30.23 -45.80
CA GLY A 398 -38.28 -30.43 -44.77
C GLY A 398 -37.66 -29.11 -44.29
N GLU A 399 -37.10 -29.09 -43.08
CA GLU A 399 -36.92 -27.83 -42.34
C GLU A 399 -35.69 -26.99 -42.69
N LYS A 400 -34.66 -27.49 -43.40
CA LYS A 400 -33.36 -26.79 -43.42
C LYS A 400 -32.60 -26.91 -44.76
N HIS A 401 -32.80 -25.93 -45.66
CA HIS A 401 -32.20 -25.89 -47.02
C HIS A 401 -31.28 -24.69 -47.28
N PHE A 402 -31.23 -23.72 -46.37
CA PHE A 402 -30.42 -22.50 -46.47
C PHE A 402 -29.89 -22.16 -45.09
N TYR A 403 -28.59 -21.97 -44.97
CA TYR A 403 -27.92 -21.79 -43.70
C TYR A 403 -27.11 -20.50 -43.70
N VAL A 404 -27.27 -19.73 -42.62
CA VAL A 404 -26.66 -18.41 -42.44
C VAL A 404 -26.02 -18.35 -41.08
N THR A 405 -24.71 -18.12 -41.02
CA THR A 405 -24.00 -17.86 -39.78
C THR A 405 -23.89 -16.37 -39.52
N THR A 406 -24.21 -15.94 -38.31
CA THR A 406 -24.04 -14.57 -37.86
C THR A 406 -22.99 -14.46 -36.77
N ARG A 407 -22.22 -13.37 -36.80
CA ARG A 407 -21.27 -12.98 -35.76
C ARG A 407 -21.40 -11.49 -35.50
N THR A 408 -21.62 -11.09 -34.27
CA THR A 408 -21.87 -9.71 -33.88
C THR A 408 -20.69 -9.20 -33.07
N ILE A 409 -20.18 -8.04 -33.45
CA ILE A 409 -19.23 -7.29 -32.63
C ILE A 409 -19.86 -5.94 -32.37
N SER A 410 -20.53 -5.85 -31.23
CA SER A 410 -21.25 -4.66 -30.79
C SER A 410 -20.91 -4.38 -29.33
N ASN A 411 -20.66 -3.12 -29.00
CA ASN A 411 -20.62 -2.65 -27.63
C ASN A 411 -21.97 -2.10 -27.15
N MET A 412 -23.00 -2.11 -28.01
CA MET A 412 -24.37 -1.70 -27.69
C MET A 412 -25.29 -2.87 -27.41
N PHE A 413 -25.12 -3.96 -28.15
CA PHE A 413 -26.00 -5.12 -28.10
C PHE A 413 -25.21 -6.33 -27.59
N PRO A 414 -25.38 -6.73 -26.33
CA PRO A 414 -24.74 -7.94 -25.82
C PRO A 414 -25.26 -9.16 -26.59
N THR A 415 -24.36 -10.10 -26.89
CA THR A 415 -24.72 -11.39 -27.48
C THR A 415 -24.94 -12.47 -26.43
N ASP A 416 -24.48 -12.24 -25.20
CA ASP A 416 -24.72 -13.14 -24.07
C ASP A 416 -26.23 -13.17 -23.73
N PRO A 417 -26.83 -14.37 -23.65
CA PRO A 417 -28.26 -14.51 -23.43
C PRO A 417 -28.70 -14.08 -22.02
N GLU A 418 -27.83 -14.21 -21.03
CA GLU A 418 -28.11 -13.84 -19.64
C GLU A 418 -28.07 -12.31 -19.48
N ILE A 419 -27.09 -11.61 -20.07
CA ILE A 419 -27.05 -10.14 -20.06
C ILE A 419 -28.25 -9.55 -20.81
N ASN A 420 -28.63 -10.13 -21.96
CA ASN A 420 -29.85 -9.71 -22.65
C ASN A 420 -31.10 -9.95 -21.79
N SER A 421 -31.18 -11.11 -21.13
CA SER A 421 -32.30 -11.45 -20.25
C SER A 421 -32.37 -10.52 -19.04
N PHE A 422 -31.22 -10.13 -18.49
CA PHE A 422 -31.10 -9.11 -17.46
C PHE A 422 -31.72 -7.79 -17.95
N LEU A 423 -31.15 -7.18 -19.00
CA LEU A 423 -31.61 -5.88 -19.52
C LEU A 423 -33.10 -5.89 -19.88
N ASN A 424 -33.61 -7.00 -20.42
CA ASN A 424 -35.01 -7.14 -20.81
C ASN A 424 -35.99 -7.36 -19.65
N SER A 425 -35.49 -7.85 -18.52
CA SER A 425 -36.30 -8.07 -17.32
C SER A 425 -36.55 -6.78 -16.53
N TRP A 426 -35.72 -5.75 -16.75
CA TRP A 426 -35.97 -4.44 -16.16
C TRP A 426 -37.16 -3.75 -16.85
N PRO A 427 -38.14 -3.23 -16.08
CA PRO A 427 -39.29 -2.54 -16.66
C PRO A 427 -38.85 -1.19 -17.23
N THR A 428 -39.49 -0.73 -18.31
CA THR A 428 -39.31 0.66 -18.76
C THR A 428 -39.81 1.66 -17.70
N LYS A 429 -39.35 2.92 -17.72
CA LYS A 429 -39.81 3.96 -16.77
C LYS A 429 -41.35 4.05 -16.66
N LYS A 430 -42.05 3.95 -17.79
CA LYS A 430 -43.53 3.92 -17.84
C LYS A 430 -44.15 2.64 -17.31
N GLU A 431 -43.49 1.49 -17.48
CA GLU A 431 -43.94 0.22 -16.91
C GLU A 431 -43.73 0.19 -15.40
N LEU A 432 -42.64 0.80 -14.89
CA LEU A 432 -42.34 0.91 -13.46
C LEU A 432 -43.46 1.65 -12.72
N GLU A 433 -43.92 2.79 -13.24
CA GLU A 433 -45.03 3.56 -12.64
C GLU A 433 -46.29 2.69 -12.46
N ARG A 434 -46.66 1.93 -13.50
CA ARG A 434 -47.81 1.02 -13.46
C ARG A 434 -47.61 -0.17 -12.53
N LEU A 435 -46.37 -0.61 -12.33
CA LEU A 435 -46.06 -1.73 -11.44
C LEU A 435 -46.10 -1.32 -9.98
N LEU A 436 -45.75 -0.06 -9.67
CA LEU A 436 -45.84 0.51 -8.31
C LEU A 436 -47.29 0.74 -7.86
N GLU A 437 -48.21 0.96 -8.80
CA GLU A 437 -49.65 1.07 -8.50
C GLU A 437 -50.31 -0.27 -8.13
N LYS A 438 -49.65 -1.41 -8.39
CA LYS A 438 -50.20 -2.73 -8.11
C LYS A 438 -49.85 -3.19 -6.69
N PRO A 439 -50.82 -3.67 -5.88
CA PRO A 439 -50.53 -4.24 -4.58
C PRO A 439 -49.75 -5.57 -4.71
N GLY A 440 -48.64 -5.70 -3.97
CA GLY A 440 -47.84 -6.93 -3.86
C GLY A 440 -46.37 -6.79 -4.27
N ASN A 441 -45.57 -7.79 -3.92
CA ASN A 441 -44.10 -7.82 -4.14
C ASN A 441 -43.69 -8.15 -5.60
N PHE A 442 -44.49 -7.76 -6.59
CA PHE A 442 -44.22 -8.11 -7.99
C PHE A 442 -42.94 -7.47 -8.54
N LEU A 443 -42.69 -6.21 -8.19
CA LEU A 443 -41.49 -5.51 -8.62
C LEU A 443 -40.22 -6.16 -8.06
N SER A 444 -40.22 -6.52 -6.77
CA SER A 444 -39.07 -7.18 -6.15
C SER A 444 -38.83 -8.57 -6.76
N VAL A 445 -39.87 -9.38 -6.97
CA VAL A 445 -39.72 -10.69 -7.63
C VAL A 445 -39.14 -10.57 -9.04
N LEU A 446 -39.59 -9.58 -9.81
CA LEU A 446 -39.11 -9.32 -11.17
C LEU A 446 -37.62 -8.91 -11.17
N LEU A 447 -37.25 -7.94 -10.31
CA LEU A 447 -35.89 -7.42 -10.25
C LEU A 447 -34.91 -8.43 -9.63
N THR A 448 -35.31 -9.19 -8.63
CA THR A 448 -34.50 -10.31 -8.10
C THR A 448 -34.25 -11.36 -9.19
N LYS A 449 -35.26 -11.68 -10.01
CA LYS A 449 -35.06 -12.55 -11.16
C LYS A 449 -34.09 -11.95 -12.18
N ALA A 450 -34.19 -10.64 -12.45
CA ALA A 450 -33.24 -9.95 -13.33
C ALA A 450 -31.80 -10.12 -12.81
N LEU A 451 -31.55 -9.81 -11.53
CA LEU A 451 -30.23 -9.94 -10.91
C LEU A 451 -29.66 -11.37 -10.97
N SER A 452 -30.52 -12.39 -10.95
CA SER A 452 -30.08 -13.79 -11.11
C SER A 452 -29.43 -14.09 -12.47
N TYR A 453 -29.80 -13.35 -13.52
CA TYR A 453 -29.18 -13.47 -14.84
C TYR A 453 -27.76 -12.86 -14.84
N LEU A 454 -27.53 -11.72 -14.17
CA LEU A 454 -26.16 -11.18 -14.01
C LEU A 454 -25.21 -12.15 -13.30
N GLN A 455 -25.71 -12.92 -12.33
CA GLN A 455 -24.90 -13.91 -11.63
C GLN A 455 -24.50 -15.08 -12.54
N LYS A 456 -25.33 -15.41 -13.53
CA LYS A 456 -25.09 -16.49 -14.51
C LYS A 456 -24.35 -16.04 -15.75
N ALA A 457 -24.38 -14.74 -16.05
CA ALA A 457 -23.71 -14.15 -17.21
C ALA A 457 -22.22 -14.49 -17.23
N ASP A 458 -21.71 -14.75 -18.44
CA ASP A 458 -20.30 -15.02 -18.65
C ASP A 458 -19.43 -13.85 -18.15
N ARG A 459 -18.37 -14.15 -17.38
CA ARG A 459 -17.51 -13.13 -16.74
C ARG A 459 -16.84 -12.22 -17.77
N ARG A 460 -16.42 -12.79 -18.90
CA ARG A 460 -15.71 -12.04 -19.95
C ARG A 460 -16.66 -11.09 -20.66
N THR A 461 -17.86 -11.56 -20.97
CA THR A 461 -18.88 -10.70 -21.57
C THR A 461 -19.32 -9.59 -20.60
N LEU A 462 -19.41 -9.86 -19.29
CA LEU A 462 -19.62 -8.81 -18.29
C LEU A 462 -18.51 -7.74 -18.33
N ILE A 463 -17.24 -8.13 -18.48
CA ILE A 463 -16.11 -7.19 -18.60
C ILE A 463 -16.19 -6.38 -19.90
N LEU A 464 -16.52 -7.02 -21.03
CA LEU A 464 -16.65 -6.35 -22.32
C LEU A 464 -17.68 -5.20 -22.28
N PHE A 465 -18.81 -5.43 -21.61
CA PHE A 465 -19.91 -4.46 -21.47
C PHE A 465 -19.87 -3.68 -20.15
N LEU A 466 -18.76 -3.73 -19.41
CA LEU A 466 -18.66 -3.19 -18.06
C LEU A 466 -19.10 -1.71 -17.94
N PRO A 467 -18.61 -0.76 -18.77
CA PRO A 467 -19.05 0.63 -18.66
C PRO A 467 -20.56 0.80 -18.84
N GLY A 468 -21.14 0.16 -19.86
CA GLY A 468 -22.57 0.27 -20.14
C GLY A 468 -23.45 -0.36 -19.06
N LEU A 469 -23.01 -1.45 -18.44
CA LEU A 469 -23.72 -2.07 -17.32
C LEU A 469 -23.65 -1.21 -16.05
N LEU A 470 -22.49 -0.64 -15.75
CA LEU A 470 -22.32 0.27 -14.61
C LEU A 470 -23.11 1.57 -14.82
N ASP A 471 -23.03 2.18 -16.01
CA ASP A 471 -23.81 3.36 -16.38
C ASP A 471 -25.31 3.11 -16.23
N PHE A 472 -25.79 1.95 -16.70
CA PHE A 472 -27.21 1.58 -16.54
C PHE A 472 -27.61 1.47 -15.07
N MET A 473 -26.79 0.83 -14.23
CA MET A 473 -27.07 0.78 -12.78
C MET A 473 -27.04 2.16 -12.12
N CYS A 474 -26.04 2.99 -12.44
CA CYS A 474 -25.96 4.37 -11.96
C CYS A 474 -27.15 5.21 -12.41
N GLU A 475 -27.60 5.08 -13.66
CA GLU A 475 -28.78 5.78 -14.20
C GLU A 475 -30.04 5.37 -13.45
N VAL A 476 -30.21 4.09 -13.15
CA VAL A 476 -31.33 3.60 -12.34
C VAL A 476 -31.30 4.23 -10.95
N MET A 477 -30.13 4.27 -10.30
CA MET A 477 -30.00 4.86 -8.96
C MET A 477 -30.35 6.36 -8.93
N CYS A 478 -29.96 7.10 -9.96
CA CYS A 478 -30.20 8.54 -10.05
C CYS A 478 -31.61 8.91 -10.52
N THR A 479 -32.14 8.23 -11.53
CA THR A 479 -33.33 8.70 -12.28
C THR A 479 -34.61 7.92 -11.99
N TRP A 480 -34.54 6.76 -11.34
CA TRP A 480 -35.71 5.92 -11.05
C TRP A 480 -36.22 6.15 -9.62
N ARG A 481 -37.41 5.62 -9.34
CA ARG A 481 -38.06 5.68 -8.02
C ARG A 481 -37.23 4.96 -6.95
N ALA A 482 -37.40 5.36 -5.68
CA ALA A 482 -36.56 4.92 -4.57
C ALA A 482 -36.55 3.40 -4.38
N GLU A 483 -37.66 2.72 -4.67
CA GLU A 483 -37.85 1.27 -4.56
C GLU A 483 -36.96 0.45 -5.51
N ALA A 484 -36.49 1.05 -6.61
CA ALA A 484 -35.60 0.40 -7.57
C ALA A 484 -34.10 0.51 -7.17
N ARG A 485 -33.75 1.47 -6.32
CA ARG A 485 -32.35 1.79 -5.97
C ARG A 485 -31.61 0.64 -5.27
N PRO A 486 -32.21 -0.08 -4.29
CA PRO A 486 -31.52 -1.21 -3.65
C PRO A 486 -31.16 -2.33 -4.64
N PHE A 487 -32.01 -2.60 -5.64
CA PHE A 487 -31.73 -3.61 -6.66
C PHE A 487 -30.63 -3.16 -7.63
N ALA A 488 -30.57 -1.88 -7.97
CA ALA A 488 -29.47 -1.33 -8.77
C ALA A 488 -28.14 -1.36 -8.00
N PHE A 489 -28.17 -1.07 -6.70
CA PHE A 489 -27.01 -1.21 -5.82
C PHE A 489 -26.53 -2.66 -5.75
N GLU A 490 -27.43 -3.63 -5.55
CA GLU A 490 -27.07 -5.05 -5.59
C GLU A 490 -26.52 -5.47 -6.97
N GLY A 491 -27.06 -4.90 -8.06
CA GLY A 491 -26.52 -5.06 -9.40
C GLY A 491 -25.07 -4.58 -9.54
N LEU A 492 -24.75 -3.39 -8.99
CA LEU A 492 -23.38 -2.88 -8.93
C LEU A 492 -22.45 -3.82 -8.14
N LEU A 493 -22.91 -4.35 -7.00
CA LEU A 493 -22.13 -5.30 -6.19
C LEU A 493 -21.88 -6.61 -6.94
N ILE A 494 -22.89 -7.15 -7.63
CA ILE A 494 -22.74 -8.37 -8.44
C ILE A 494 -21.74 -8.14 -9.57
N ILE A 495 -21.88 -7.06 -10.34
CA ILE A 495 -20.96 -6.74 -11.44
C ILE A 495 -19.54 -6.59 -10.90
N SER A 496 -19.35 -5.79 -9.85
CA SER A 496 -18.03 -5.53 -9.26
C SER A 496 -17.38 -6.79 -8.70
N SER A 497 -18.15 -7.63 -8.00
CA SER A 497 -17.66 -8.91 -7.46
C SER A 497 -17.24 -9.86 -8.58
N ARG A 498 -18.04 -9.96 -9.65
CA ARG A 498 -17.76 -10.85 -10.79
C ARG A 498 -16.51 -10.42 -11.56
N VAL A 499 -16.29 -9.11 -11.70
CA VAL A 499 -15.07 -8.55 -12.29
C VAL A 499 -13.86 -8.85 -11.40
N ASN A 500 -13.93 -8.60 -10.10
CA ASN A 500 -12.83 -8.90 -9.18
C ASN A 500 -12.49 -10.40 -9.14
N GLU A 501 -13.51 -11.28 -9.20
CA GLU A 501 -13.35 -12.74 -9.30
C GLU A 501 -12.71 -13.22 -10.61
N HIS A 502 -12.85 -12.47 -11.71
CA HIS A 502 -12.25 -12.84 -13.00
C HIS A 502 -10.74 -12.66 -13.01
N PHE A 503 -10.25 -11.65 -12.31
CA PHE A 503 -8.82 -11.31 -12.27
C PHE A 503 -8.07 -11.95 -11.08
N ASP A 504 -8.69 -12.92 -10.38
CA ASP A 504 -8.13 -13.60 -9.20
C ASP A 504 -7.52 -12.62 -8.17
N LEU A 505 -8.13 -11.45 -8.04
CA LEU A 505 -7.61 -10.40 -7.18
C LEU A 505 -7.72 -10.82 -5.72
N ARG A 506 -6.70 -10.47 -4.94
CA ARG A 506 -6.79 -10.64 -3.48
C ARG A 506 -7.98 -9.83 -2.99
N GLU A 507 -8.70 -10.35 -2.01
CA GLU A 507 -9.81 -9.63 -1.39
C GLU A 507 -9.36 -8.20 -1.01
N GLY A 508 -10.16 -7.18 -1.33
CA GLY A 508 -9.80 -5.77 -1.09
C GLY A 508 -8.94 -5.06 -2.13
N GLN A 509 -8.47 -5.76 -3.16
CA GLN A 509 -8.03 -5.10 -4.39
C GLN A 509 -9.24 -4.82 -5.29
N VAL A 510 -9.30 -3.62 -5.85
CA VAL A 510 -10.29 -3.27 -6.86
C VAL A 510 -9.65 -3.49 -8.23
N ALA A 511 -10.34 -4.19 -9.13
CA ALA A 511 -9.85 -4.37 -10.49
C ALA A 511 -9.54 -3.03 -11.17
N GLU A 512 -8.39 -2.97 -11.85
CA GLU A 512 -7.95 -1.77 -12.56
C GLU A 512 -9.02 -1.27 -13.54
N HIS A 513 -9.75 -2.18 -14.19
CA HIS A 513 -10.88 -1.84 -15.06
C HIS A 513 -12.02 -1.09 -14.36
N LEU A 514 -12.33 -1.43 -13.10
CA LEU A 514 -13.33 -0.71 -12.31
C LEU A 514 -12.83 0.68 -11.92
N LEU A 515 -11.56 0.80 -11.52
CA LEU A 515 -10.94 2.10 -11.21
C LEU A 515 -10.83 2.99 -12.46
N SER A 516 -10.46 2.41 -13.61
CA SER A 516 -10.41 3.10 -14.89
C SER A 516 -11.79 3.63 -15.30
N TYR A 517 -12.86 2.88 -15.04
CA TYR A 517 -14.21 3.37 -15.27
C TYR A 517 -14.51 4.61 -14.41
N VAL A 518 -14.21 4.57 -13.11
CA VAL A 518 -14.39 5.71 -12.20
C VAL A 518 -13.57 6.93 -12.65
N GLN A 519 -12.33 6.72 -13.07
CA GLN A 519 -11.42 7.81 -13.45
C GLN A 519 -11.80 8.45 -14.79
N HIS A 520 -12.15 7.65 -15.80
CA HIS A 520 -12.19 8.10 -17.20
C HIS A 520 -13.56 7.98 -17.88
N SER A 521 -14.46 7.12 -17.41
CA SER A 521 -15.73 6.83 -18.11
C SER A 521 -16.95 7.41 -17.40
N TYR A 522 -17.00 7.27 -16.08
CA TYR A 522 -18.15 7.72 -15.28
C TYR A 522 -18.30 9.24 -15.31
N GLN A 523 -19.55 9.71 -15.46
CA GLN A 523 -19.94 11.11 -15.37
C GLN A 523 -21.29 11.27 -14.67
N ASN A 524 -21.42 12.29 -13.82
CA ASN A 524 -22.68 12.62 -13.17
C ASN A 524 -23.75 13.04 -14.20
N ILE A 525 -24.97 12.51 -14.03
CA ILE A 525 -26.16 13.00 -14.72
C ILE A 525 -26.42 14.45 -14.25
N PRO A 526 -26.65 15.42 -15.15
CA PRO A 526 -26.96 16.79 -14.76
C PRO A 526 -28.13 16.85 -13.79
N GLU A 527 -27.97 17.62 -12.70
CA GLU A 527 -28.97 17.82 -11.64
C GLU A 527 -29.31 16.59 -10.77
N LEU A 528 -28.76 15.41 -11.08
CA LEU A 528 -29.04 14.15 -10.39
C LEU A 528 -27.73 13.42 -10.05
N PRO A 529 -26.92 13.95 -9.12
CA PRO A 529 -25.65 13.34 -8.76
C PRO A 529 -25.84 11.99 -8.03
N LEU A 530 -24.91 11.06 -8.25
CA LEU A 530 -24.99 9.69 -7.75
C LEU A 530 -24.63 9.54 -6.27
N PHE A 531 -23.77 10.40 -5.72
CA PHE A 531 -23.20 10.20 -4.39
C PHE A 531 -24.23 10.01 -3.28
N ASN A 532 -25.34 10.78 -3.29
CA ASN A 532 -26.39 10.66 -2.28
C ASN A 532 -27.15 9.33 -2.39
N PRO A 533 -27.79 9.00 -3.53
CA PRO A 533 -28.43 7.69 -3.71
C PRO A 533 -27.51 6.51 -3.40
N LEU A 534 -26.24 6.59 -3.82
CA LEU A 534 -25.27 5.51 -3.62
C LEU A 534 -24.84 5.37 -2.16
N ALA A 535 -24.53 6.48 -1.48
CA ALA A 535 -24.18 6.47 -0.06
C ALA A 535 -25.36 6.02 0.82
N THR A 536 -26.60 6.43 0.51
CA THR A 536 -27.79 5.94 1.24
C THR A 536 -27.98 4.43 1.11
N CYS A 537 -27.82 3.88 -0.09
CA CYS A 537 -27.90 2.43 -0.30
C CYS A 537 -26.75 1.68 0.39
N LEU A 538 -25.54 2.23 0.36
CA LEU A 538 -24.39 1.67 1.08
C LEU A 538 -24.66 1.63 2.59
N LEU A 539 -25.14 2.73 3.17
CA LEU A 539 -25.51 2.80 4.59
C LEU A 539 -26.56 1.75 4.94
N ALA A 540 -27.66 1.69 4.19
CA ALA A 540 -28.72 0.70 4.41
C ALA A 540 -28.18 -0.74 4.35
N ALA A 541 -27.31 -1.04 3.37
CA ALA A 541 -26.71 -2.37 3.22
C ALA A 541 -25.75 -2.73 4.37
N LEU A 542 -25.07 -1.75 4.98
CA LEU A 542 -24.23 -1.95 6.16
C LEU A 542 -25.07 -2.18 7.43
N CYS A 543 -26.21 -1.50 7.59
CA CYS A 543 -27.10 -1.66 8.75
C CYS A 543 -27.97 -2.94 8.70
N GLU A 544 -28.26 -3.47 7.51
CA GLU A 544 -29.23 -4.58 7.37
C GLU A 544 -28.69 -5.94 7.85
N ASN A 545 -29.21 -6.41 8.98
CA ASN A 545 -28.89 -7.74 9.50
C ASN A 545 -29.52 -8.91 8.71
N LYS A 546 -30.53 -8.65 7.87
CA LYS A 546 -31.36 -9.65 7.18
C LYS A 546 -30.80 -10.15 5.85
N THR A 547 -29.72 -9.55 5.34
CA THR A 547 -29.09 -9.95 4.07
C THR A 547 -28.40 -11.31 4.21
N SER A 548 -28.40 -12.09 3.14
CA SER A 548 -27.74 -13.40 3.10
C SER A 548 -26.23 -13.24 3.32
N ASN A 549 -25.57 -14.27 3.89
CA ASN A 549 -24.12 -14.23 4.12
C ASN A 549 -23.32 -13.93 2.83
N ILE A 550 -23.84 -14.35 1.66
CA ILE A 550 -23.20 -14.12 0.36
C ILE A 550 -23.26 -12.64 -0.04
N GLU A 551 -24.39 -11.97 0.17
CA GLU A 551 -24.56 -10.54 -0.12
C GLU A 551 -23.63 -9.69 0.77
N LYS A 552 -23.56 -10.01 2.07
CA LYS A 552 -22.62 -9.35 3.00
C LYS A 552 -21.17 -9.52 2.53
N LEU A 553 -20.77 -10.74 2.16
CA LEU A 553 -19.42 -11.01 1.64
C LEU A 553 -19.10 -10.19 0.38
N ARG A 554 -20.06 -10.06 -0.56
CA ARG A 554 -19.87 -9.25 -1.77
C ARG A 554 -19.73 -7.77 -1.45
N LEU A 555 -20.59 -7.23 -0.59
CA LEU A 555 -20.53 -5.85 -0.13
C LEU A 555 -19.13 -5.53 0.40
N HIS A 556 -18.66 -6.31 1.38
CA HIS A 556 -17.38 -6.08 2.05
C HIS A 556 -16.16 -6.21 1.11
N ARG A 557 -16.25 -7.05 0.07
CA ARG A 557 -15.21 -7.15 -0.96
C ARG A 557 -15.22 -5.97 -1.92
N CYS A 558 -16.38 -5.37 -2.18
CA CYS A 558 -16.56 -4.31 -3.17
C CYS A 558 -16.59 -2.89 -2.57
N CYS A 559 -16.61 -2.73 -1.24
CA CYS A 559 -16.68 -1.42 -0.57
C CYS A 559 -15.68 -0.40 -1.12
N GLY A 560 -14.43 -0.80 -1.39
CA GLY A 560 -13.42 0.08 -1.98
C GLY A 560 -13.86 0.72 -3.31
N PHE A 561 -14.42 -0.05 -4.23
CA PHE A 561 -14.93 0.48 -5.50
C PHE A 561 -16.11 1.45 -5.29
N ILE A 562 -17.02 1.11 -4.37
CA ILE A 562 -18.19 1.97 -4.08
C ILE A 562 -17.73 3.32 -3.51
N PHE A 563 -16.78 3.33 -2.59
CA PHE A 563 -16.22 4.58 -2.04
C PHE A 563 -15.53 5.44 -3.12
N GLU A 564 -14.76 4.83 -4.04
CA GLU A 564 -14.15 5.56 -5.17
C GLU A 564 -15.20 6.18 -6.09
N LEU A 565 -16.29 5.46 -6.38
CA LEU A 565 -17.38 5.96 -7.22
C LEU A 565 -18.17 7.08 -6.52
N ILE A 566 -18.42 6.96 -5.21
CA ILE A 566 -19.03 8.03 -4.40
C ILE A 566 -18.14 9.27 -4.46
N PHE A 567 -16.84 9.13 -4.17
CA PHE A 567 -15.91 10.26 -4.16
C PHE A 567 -15.85 10.96 -5.52
N LYS A 568 -15.74 10.20 -6.62
CA LYS A 568 -15.75 10.75 -7.98
C LYS A 568 -17.02 11.55 -8.26
N SER A 569 -18.19 11.04 -7.87
CA SER A 569 -19.46 11.74 -8.02
C SER A 569 -19.53 13.03 -7.18
N VAL A 570 -18.99 13.03 -5.96
CA VAL A 570 -18.89 14.24 -5.12
C VAL A 570 -17.99 15.29 -5.77
N VAL A 571 -16.80 14.89 -6.25
CA VAL A 571 -15.82 15.79 -6.89
C VAL A 571 -16.40 16.44 -8.14
N GLU A 572 -17.04 15.68 -9.02
CA GLU A 572 -17.66 16.24 -10.22
C GLU A 572 -18.77 17.25 -9.90
N GLU A 573 -19.56 17.00 -8.85
CA GLU A 573 -20.58 17.95 -8.42
C GLU A 573 -19.98 19.19 -7.75
N HIS A 574 -18.94 19.02 -6.93
CA HIS A 574 -18.21 20.12 -6.31
C HIS A 574 -17.61 21.06 -7.38
N MET A 575 -17.03 20.50 -8.44
CA MET A 575 -16.43 21.24 -9.56
C MET A 575 -17.45 22.01 -10.42
N ARG A 576 -18.74 21.65 -10.39
CA ARG A 576 -19.82 22.36 -11.12
C ARG A 576 -20.26 23.67 -10.44
N GLY A 577 -19.79 23.93 -9.21
CA GLY A 577 -20.01 25.19 -8.49
C GLY A 577 -21.02 25.10 -7.34
N LYS A 578 -20.97 26.09 -6.43
CA LYS A 578 -21.79 26.13 -5.21
C LYS A 578 -23.16 26.74 -5.48
N SER A 579 -24.14 25.93 -5.89
CA SER A 579 -25.55 26.33 -5.86
C SER A 579 -26.18 26.05 -4.48
N ARG A 580 -27.29 26.71 -4.13
CA ARG A 580 -28.04 26.43 -2.88
C ARG A 580 -28.47 24.96 -2.79
N LYS A 581 -28.83 24.34 -3.92
CA LYS A 581 -29.16 22.91 -4.00
C LYS A 581 -27.93 22.03 -3.73
N THR A 582 -26.77 22.44 -4.21
CA THR A 582 -25.50 21.75 -3.98
C THR A 582 -25.11 21.75 -2.50
N ILE A 583 -25.30 22.88 -1.79
CA ILE A 583 -25.02 22.98 -0.34
C ILE A 583 -25.90 22.03 0.46
N GLN A 584 -27.22 22.05 0.26
CA GLN A 584 -28.16 21.13 0.94
C GLN A 584 -27.85 19.66 0.63
N SER A 585 -27.48 19.37 -0.61
CA SER A 585 -27.08 18.02 -1.02
C SER A 585 -25.82 17.54 -0.30
N MET A 586 -24.88 18.44 0.00
CA MET A 586 -23.64 18.15 0.74
C MET A 586 -23.87 18.01 2.26
N GLU A 587 -24.83 18.74 2.83
CA GLU A 587 -25.25 18.56 4.23
C GLU A 587 -25.88 17.18 4.44
N ILE A 588 -26.82 16.78 3.57
CA ILE A 588 -27.43 15.44 3.59
C ILE A 588 -26.36 14.37 3.42
N PHE A 589 -25.42 14.57 2.49
CA PHE A 589 -24.30 13.67 2.30
C PHE A 589 -23.47 13.51 3.57
N SER A 590 -23.15 14.61 4.25
CA SER A 590 -22.37 14.61 5.49
C SER A 590 -23.07 13.82 6.60
N GLN A 591 -24.40 13.89 6.71
CA GLN A 591 -25.17 13.07 7.65
C GLN A 591 -25.16 11.58 7.29
N ILE A 592 -25.19 11.25 6.00
CA ILE A 592 -25.10 9.84 5.55
C ILE A 592 -23.71 9.27 5.84
N ILE A 593 -22.64 10.05 5.64
CA ILE A 593 -21.27 9.61 5.95
C ILE A 593 -21.10 9.33 7.44
N GLU A 594 -21.67 10.17 8.32
CA GLU A 594 -21.72 9.94 9.76
C GLU A 594 -22.28 8.54 10.08
N GLY A 595 -23.45 8.19 9.50
CA GLY A 595 -24.04 6.86 9.70
C GLY A 595 -23.20 5.71 9.11
N ILE A 596 -22.47 5.94 8.01
CA ILE A 596 -21.58 4.92 7.42
C ILE A 596 -20.40 4.65 8.36
N VAL A 597 -19.84 5.71 8.95
CA VAL A 597 -18.75 5.63 9.92
C VAL A 597 -19.19 4.85 11.16
N ASP A 598 -20.37 5.18 11.72
CA ASP A 598 -20.98 4.43 12.82
C ASP A 598 -21.15 2.95 12.49
N SER A 599 -21.73 2.65 11.32
CA SER A 599 -21.96 1.26 10.91
C SER A 599 -20.65 0.49 10.76
N CYS A 600 -19.61 1.14 10.25
CA CYS A 600 -18.28 0.56 10.13
C CYS A 600 -17.59 0.36 11.50
N ALA A 601 -17.75 1.29 12.43
CA ALA A 601 -17.30 1.14 13.82
C ALA A 601 -18.02 -0.03 14.52
N GLU A 602 -19.33 -0.18 14.30
CA GLU A 602 -20.12 -1.30 14.82
C GLU A 602 -19.67 -2.65 14.23
N LEU A 603 -19.28 -2.71 12.95
CA LEU A 603 -18.69 -3.91 12.35
C LEU A 603 -17.35 -4.29 12.99
N VAL A 604 -16.52 -3.31 13.35
CA VAL A 604 -15.27 -3.56 14.12
C VAL A 604 -15.59 -4.06 15.52
N TYR A 605 -16.60 -3.48 16.17
CA TYR A 605 -17.08 -3.92 17.48
C TYR A 605 -17.53 -5.39 17.44
N ASN A 606 -18.32 -5.74 16.43
CA ASN A 606 -18.92 -7.08 16.21
C ASN A 606 -18.08 -8.00 15.30
N HIS A 607 -16.76 -7.78 15.21
CA HIS A 607 -15.85 -8.45 14.27
C HIS A 607 -15.84 -9.98 14.34
N ARG A 608 -16.29 -10.62 15.43
CA ARG A 608 -16.31 -12.09 15.52
C ARG A 608 -17.20 -12.74 14.45
N SER A 609 -18.16 -11.99 13.93
CA SER A 609 -19.03 -12.40 12.82
C SER A 609 -18.36 -12.30 11.44
N LEU A 610 -17.33 -11.47 11.31
CA LEU A 610 -16.73 -11.08 10.04
C LEU A 610 -15.22 -11.40 10.03
N GLY A 611 -14.75 -12.16 9.04
CA GLY A 611 -13.34 -12.53 8.97
C GLY A 611 -12.40 -11.31 9.02
N ARG A 612 -11.28 -11.42 9.77
CA ARG A 612 -10.31 -10.33 10.03
C ARG A 612 -9.80 -9.64 8.75
N PHE A 613 -9.70 -10.38 7.66
CA PHE A 613 -9.26 -9.87 6.36
C PHE A 613 -10.28 -8.90 5.73
N LEU A 614 -11.56 -9.28 5.72
CA LEU A 614 -12.65 -8.46 5.16
C LEU A 614 -12.83 -7.19 5.98
N LEU A 615 -12.75 -7.31 7.31
CA LEU A 615 -12.82 -6.16 8.19
C LEU A 615 -11.69 -5.16 7.89
N LYS A 616 -10.46 -5.65 7.72
CA LYS A 616 -9.32 -4.83 7.33
C LYS A 616 -9.56 -4.11 6.01
N ASN A 617 -10.15 -4.77 5.02
CA ASN A 617 -10.48 -4.14 3.74
C ASN A 617 -11.47 -2.97 3.89
N ILE A 618 -12.54 -3.16 4.68
CA ILE A 618 -13.55 -2.12 4.93
C ILE A 618 -12.90 -0.92 5.60
N VAL A 619 -12.15 -1.16 6.68
CA VAL A 619 -11.47 -0.12 7.45
C VAL A 619 -10.49 0.65 6.56
N HIS A 620 -9.65 -0.05 5.79
CA HIS A 620 -8.71 0.59 4.87
C HIS A 620 -9.42 1.40 3.77
N SER A 621 -10.53 0.91 3.25
CA SER A 621 -11.32 1.60 2.22
C SER A 621 -11.98 2.86 2.79
N LEU A 622 -12.54 2.77 4.00
CA LEU A 622 -13.11 3.90 4.72
C LEU A 622 -12.04 4.96 5.02
N SER A 623 -10.88 4.57 5.57
CA SER A 623 -9.80 5.51 5.88
C SER A 623 -9.36 6.31 4.65
N ARG A 624 -9.13 5.63 3.51
CA ARG A 624 -8.73 6.31 2.26
C ARG A 624 -9.84 7.21 1.73
N PHE A 625 -11.09 6.80 1.89
CA PHE A 625 -12.24 7.62 1.50
C PHE A 625 -12.33 8.89 2.36
N LEU A 626 -12.23 8.80 3.69
CA LEU A 626 -12.24 9.95 4.58
C LEU A 626 -11.08 10.92 4.29
N VAL A 627 -9.88 10.39 4.04
CA VAL A 627 -8.72 11.21 3.62
C VAL A 627 -9.03 12.02 2.37
N LYS A 628 -9.65 11.41 1.36
CA LYS A 628 -10.06 12.10 0.13
C LYS A 628 -11.14 13.16 0.37
N LEU A 629 -11.99 12.99 1.38
CA LEU A 629 -13.04 13.96 1.68
C LEU A 629 -12.51 15.31 2.17
N PHE A 630 -11.27 15.41 2.65
CA PHE A 630 -10.65 16.71 2.96
C PHE A 630 -10.61 17.66 1.77
N ASP A 631 -10.56 17.14 0.53
CA ASP A 631 -10.53 17.95 -0.69
C ASP A 631 -11.89 18.57 -1.05
N VAL A 632 -13.00 18.08 -0.48
CA VAL A 632 -14.37 18.43 -0.90
C VAL A 632 -15.30 18.87 0.23
N LEU A 633 -15.04 18.43 1.48
CA LEU A 633 -15.81 18.78 2.67
C LEU A 633 -15.03 19.72 3.59
N ASN A 634 -15.71 20.30 4.58
CA ASN A 634 -15.05 21.08 5.63
C ASN A 634 -14.11 20.15 6.44
N PRO A 635 -12.81 20.47 6.58
CA PRO A 635 -11.87 19.65 7.34
C PRO A 635 -12.32 19.32 8.76
N LEU A 636 -12.97 20.26 9.47
CA LEU A 636 -13.47 20.03 10.83
C LEU A 636 -14.53 18.91 10.86
N ARG A 637 -15.41 18.88 9.85
CA ARG A 637 -16.45 17.85 9.75
C ARG A 637 -15.86 16.46 9.44
N VAL A 638 -14.78 16.41 8.66
CA VAL A 638 -14.06 15.15 8.41
C VAL A 638 -13.33 14.68 9.68
N LEU A 639 -12.79 15.60 10.48
CA LEU A 639 -12.19 15.27 11.78
C LEU A 639 -13.22 14.71 12.76
N GLU A 640 -14.43 15.27 12.81
CA GLU A 640 -15.54 14.71 13.62
C GLU A 640 -15.82 13.25 13.25
N PHE A 641 -15.82 12.89 11.95
CA PHE A 641 -15.97 11.50 11.52
C PHE A 641 -14.80 10.60 11.98
N ILE A 642 -13.59 11.14 12.02
CA ILE A 642 -12.41 10.41 12.49
C ILE A 642 -12.49 10.17 14.00
N GLU A 643 -12.87 11.20 14.76
CA GLU A 643 -13.11 11.11 16.20
C GLU A 643 -14.19 10.06 16.52
N GLN A 644 -15.32 10.12 15.82
CA GLN A 644 -16.44 9.20 15.97
C GLN A 644 -16.04 7.73 15.76
N PHE A 645 -15.24 7.42 14.74
CA PHE A 645 -14.75 6.05 14.53
C PHE A 645 -13.83 5.58 15.68
N MET A 646 -13.11 6.51 16.29
CA MET A 646 -12.12 6.27 17.34
C MET A 646 -12.73 6.26 18.75
N GLU A 647 -13.91 6.85 18.95
CA GLU A 647 -14.63 6.96 20.22
C GLU A 647 -15.21 5.60 20.67
N GLU A 648 -14.41 4.74 21.32
CA GLU A 648 -14.90 3.50 21.94
C GLU A 648 -14.32 3.28 23.35
N LYS A 649 -15.19 3.01 24.33
CA LYS A 649 -14.86 2.93 25.76
C LYS A 649 -14.26 1.58 26.21
N ASP A 650 -14.25 0.55 25.36
CA ASP A 650 -13.86 -0.84 25.71
C ASP A 650 -12.70 -1.42 24.87
N LEU A 651 -11.79 -0.57 24.39
CA LEU A 651 -10.58 -0.99 23.65
C LEU A 651 -9.67 -1.97 24.42
N GLN A 652 -9.89 -2.09 25.73
CA GLN A 652 -9.07 -2.85 26.67
C GLN A 652 -9.21 -4.38 26.55
N THR A 653 -10.24 -4.86 25.84
CA THR A 653 -10.63 -6.28 25.89
C THR A 653 -10.30 -7.09 24.63
N ASP A 654 -10.06 -6.44 23.47
CA ASP A 654 -9.94 -7.13 22.19
C ASP A 654 -8.85 -6.57 21.26
N ALA A 655 -7.80 -7.37 21.02
CA ALA A 655 -6.67 -7.00 20.18
C ALA A 655 -7.05 -6.73 18.72
N VAL A 656 -8.13 -7.33 18.19
CA VAL A 656 -8.56 -7.07 16.80
C VAL A 656 -9.08 -5.65 16.66
N ARG A 657 -9.82 -5.13 17.65
CA ARG A 657 -10.36 -3.76 17.62
C ARG A 657 -9.24 -2.72 17.63
N VAL A 658 -8.23 -2.94 18.47
CA VAL A 658 -7.02 -2.09 18.53
C VAL A 658 -6.26 -2.15 17.20
N ASP A 659 -6.08 -3.33 16.63
CA ASP A 659 -5.36 -3.54 15.36
C ASP A 659 -6.03 -2.81 14.18
N MET A 660 -7.37 -2.84 14.11
CA MET A 660 -8.15 -2.15 13.08
C MET A 660 -8.10 -0.62 13.25
N ARG A 661 -8.22 -0.10 14.48
CA ARG A 661 -8.10 1.34 14.73
C ARG A 661 -6.69 1.87 14.51
N ALA A 662 -5.68 1.09 14.84
CA ALA A 662 -4.31 1.42 14.50
C ALA A 662 -4.11 1.47 12.97
N ASP A 663 -4.64 0.51 12.20
CA ASP A 663 -4.61 0.57 10.73
C ASP A 663 -5.36 1.81 10.19
N PHE A 664 -6.53 2.10 10.75
CA PHE A 664 -7.34 3.27 10.37
C PHE A 664 -6.58 4.58 10.57
N LEU A 665 -6.05 4.77 11.77
CA LEU A 665 -5.31 5.98 12.13
C LEU A 665 -3.99 6.08 11.37
N HIS A 666 -3.29 4.96 11.12
CA HIS A 666 -2.06 4.96 10.32
C HIS A 666 -2.28 5.54 8.92
N ILE A 667 -3.37 5.13 8.24
CA ILE A 667 -3.71 5.61 6.90
C ILE A 667 -4.08 7.09 6.90
N ILE A 668 -4.85 7.55 7.90
CA ILE A 668 -5.21 8.96 8.04
C ILE A 668 -3.97 9.82 8.28
N LEU A 669 -3.10 9.38 9.18
CA LEU A 669 -1.86 10.09 9.50
C LEU A 669 -0.82 10.04 8.37
N ASP A 670 -0.99 9.18 7.36
CA ASP A 670 -0.19 9.13 6.12
C ASP A 670 -0.63 10.12 5.06
N TYR A 671 -1.65 10.92 5.33
CA TYR A 671 -2.06 11.96 4.41
C TYR A 671 -1.10 13.16 4.47
N ASP A 672 -0.54 13.53 3.31
CA ASP A 672 0.45 14.60 3.17
C ASP A 672 -0.03 15.95 3.73
N TYR A 673 -1.33 16.28 3.65
CA TYR A 673 -1.85 17.59 4.11
C TYR A 673 -2.28 17.61 5.58
N ILE A 674 -1.99 16.57 6.35
CA ILE A 674 -2.42 16.50 7.75
C ILE A 674 -1.89 17.66 8.61
N VAL A 675 -0.77 18.27 8.22
CA VAL A 675 -0.19 19.40 8.96
C VAL A 675 -0.87 20.73 8.69
N GLU A 676 -1.40 20.94 7.48
CA GLU A 676 -2.25 22.10 7.22
C GLU A 676 -3.51 22.04 8.09
N ILE A 677 -3.99 20.83 8.37
CA ILE A 677 -5.13 20.58 9.24
C ILE A 677 -4.78 20.78 10.72
N MET A 678 -3.56 20.41 11.17
CA MET A 678 -3.09 20.68 12.54
C MET A 678 -2.93 22.18 12.84
N ASN A 679 -2.83 23.05 11.84
CA ASN A 679 -2.85 24.51 11.96
C ASN A 679 -1.99 25.12 13.11
N PRO A 680 -0.64 25.05 13.03
CA PRO A 680 0.27 25.59 14.06
C PRO A 680 0.03 27.07 14.40
N SER A 681 -0.43 27.86 13.43
CA SER A 681 -0.72 29.29 13.62
C SER A 681 -1.90 29.57 14.55
N ALA A 682 -2.92 28.70 14.54
CA ALA A 682 -4.05 28.81 15.46
C ALA A 682 -3.62 28.53 16.91
N LEU A 683 -2.73 27.55 17.09
CA LEU A 683 -2.13 27.26 18.39
C LEU A 683 -1.32 28.46 18.90
N ASP A 684 -0.50 29.09 18.06
CA ASP A 684 0.30 30.25 18.45
C ASP A 684 -0.55 31.44 18.94
N GLN A 685 -1.64 31.72 18.24
CA GLN A 685 -2.60 32.77 18.63
C GLN A 685 -3.31 32.42 19.95
N ALA A 686 -3.74 31.17 20.10
CA ALA A 686 -4.40 30.72 21.32
C ALA A 686 -3.46 30.73 22.53
N LEU A 687 -2.21 30.30 22.37
CA LEU A 687 -1.18 30.36 23.41
C LEU A 687 -0.90 31.82 23.82
N SER A 688 -0.79 32.74 22.85
CA SER A 688 -0.57 34.16 23.15
C SER A 688 -1.71 34.76 23.98
N LYS A 689 -2.96 34.36 23.71
CA LYS A 689 -4.13 34.77 24.50
C LYS A 689 -4.18 34.07 25.87
N ALA A 690 -3.83 32.78 25.94
CA ALA A 690 -3.81 32.03 27.20
C ALA A 690 -2.73 32.54 28.18
N VAL A 691 -1.64 33.13 27.69
CA VAL A 691 -0.64 33.80 28.55
C VAL A 691 -1.25 35.02 29.28
N GLU A 692 -2.23 35.69 28.67
CA GLU A 692 -2.96 36.78 29.31
C GLU A 692 -4.01 36.27 30.32
N ASP A 693 -4.63 35.11 30.04
CA ASP A 693 -5.69 34.49 30.83
C ASP A 693 -5.16 33.36 31.73
N ARG A 694 -4.68 33.75 32.93
CA ARG A 694 -3.88 32.91 33.84
C ARG A 694 -4.58 31.63 34.36
N GLU A 695 -5.90 31.49 34.23
CA GLU A 695 -6.66 30.33 34.74
C GLU A 695 -6.93 29.24 33.68
N THR A 696 -6.37 29.38 32.47
CA THR A 696 -6.63 28.42 31.38
C THR A 696 -5.92 27.08 31.62
N ASP A 697 -6.66 25.97 31.59
CA ASP A 697 -6.06 24.63 31.45
C ASP A 697 -5.52 24.46 30.04
N ILE A 698 -4.20 24.49 29.93
CA ILE A 698 -3.52 24.52 28.64
C ILE A 698 -3.68 23.22 27.85
N PHE A 699 -3.82 22.07 28.52
CA PHE A 699 -3.91 20.81 27.82
C PHE A 699 -5.29 20.60 27.20
N SER A 700 -6.37 20.96 27.90
CA SER A 700 -7.70 20.96 27.29
C SER A 700 -7.77 21.94 26.11
N LEU A 701 -7.21 23.15 26.24
CA LEU A 701 -7.09 24.10 25.13
C LEU A 701 -6.35 23.49 23.92
N ILE A 702 -5.20 22.84 24.15
CA ILE A 702 -4.41 22.20 23.09
C ILE A 702 -5.22 21.10 22.38
N LEU A 703 -5.92 20.26 23.14
CA LEU A 703 -6.71 19.15 22.61
C LEU A 703 -7.95 19.64 21.84
N ASP A 704 -8.62 20.68 22.32
CA ASP A 704 -9.79 21.28 21.66
C ASP A 704 -9.42 21.99 20.35
N LEU A 705 -8.23 22.58 20.27
CA LEU A 705 -7.71 23.18 19.04
C LEU A 705 -7.20 22.15 18.03
N ASN A 706 -6.82 20.95 18.50
CA ASN A 706 -6.16 19.93 17.68
C ASN A 706 -6.83 18.55 17.84
N PRO A 707 -7.95 18.30 17.11
CA PRO A 707 -8.65 17.01 17.10
C PRO A 707 -7.74 15.81 16.81
N ILE A 708 -6.75 15.99 15.92
CA ILE A 708 -5.77 14.93 15.59
C ILE A 708 -4.92 14.56 16.80
N ALA A 709 -4.43 15.57 17.54
CA ALA A 709 -3.64 15.34 18.75
C ALA A 709 -4.50 14.64 19.81
N ARG A 710 -5.76 15.05 19.98
CA ARG A 710 -6.73 14.40 20.86
C ARG A 710 -6.93 12.93 20.52
N VAL A 711 -7.29 12.61 19.27
CA VAL A 711 -7.47 11.22 18.83
C VAL A 711 -6.23 10.36 19.08
N VAL A 712 -5.03 10.89 18.80
CA VAL A 712 -3.76 10.16 19.00
C VAL A 712 -3.47 9.95 20.49
N VAL A 713 -3.60 10.99 21.31
CA VAL A 713 -3.36 10.96 22.76
C VAL A 713 -4.34 10.00 23.43
N ASP A 714 -5.63 10.14 23.16
CA ASP A 714 -6.68 9.27 23.72
C ASP A 714 -6.42 7.81 23.32
N PHE A 715 -6.13 7.56 22.04
CA PHE A 715 -5.84 6.21 21.55
C PHE A 715 -4.61 5.59 22.23
N LEU A 716 -3.54 6.37 22.43
CA LEU A 716 -2.34 5.92 23.15
C LEU A 716 -2.63 5.67 24.63
N GLN A 717 -3.42 6.52 25.29
CA GLN A 717 -3.82 6.34 26.68
C GLN A 717 -4.54 5.00 26.88
N TYR A 718 -5.50 4.69 26.00
CA TYR A 718 -6.23 3.42 26.05
C TYR A 718 -5.34 2.21 25.75
N CYS A 719 -4.40 2.33 24.81
CA CYS A 719 -3.55 1.21 24.39
C CYS A 719 -2.39 0.95 25.35
N VAL A 720 -1.72 1.96 25.88
CA VAL A 720 -0.41 1.79 26.54
C VAL A 720 -0.54 1.35 28.00
N PHE A 721 -1.58 1.80 28.70
CA PHE A 721 -1.66 1.68 30.16
C PHE A 721 -2.61 0.59 30.67
N ASN A 722 -3.07 -0.33 29.80
CA ASN A 722 -3.98 -1.42 30.16
C ASN A 722 -3.32 -2.83 30.01
N ASP A 723 -3.63 -3.73 30.94
CA ASP A 723 -2.85 -4.95 31.31
C ASP A 723 -2.81 -6.12 30.29
N ARG A 724 -3.25 -5.97 29.02
CA ARG A 724 -3.37 -7.11 28.07
C ARG A 724 -2.92 -6.85 26.63
N THR A 725 -1.78 -7.48 26.30
CA THR A 725 -1.23 -7.89 24.99
C THR A 725 -1.80 -7.30 23.69
N GLU A 726 -1.05 -6.35 23.10
CA GLU A 726 -0.68 -6.12 21.67
C GLU A 726 -0.77 -4.63 21.28
N HIS A 727 0.16 -3.79 21.78
CA HIS A 727 0.13 -2.32 21.61
C HIS A 727 1.35 -1.71 20.88
N ASP A 728 2.26 -2.56 20.39
CA ASP A 728 3.43 -2.10 19.62
C ASP A 728 3.00 -1.29 18.38
N LYS A 729 1.86 -1.67 17.80
CA LYS A 729 1.32 -1.02 16.59
C LYS A 729 0.88 0.41 16.86
N ALA A 730 0.15 0.68 17.95
CA ALA A 730 -0.27 2.05 18.31
C ALA A 730 0.93 2.99 18.52
N ILE A 731 1.96 2.51 19.23
CA ILE A 731 3.21 3.25 19.41
C ILE A 731 3.91 3.46 18.06
N THR A 732 3.94 2.44 17.20
CA THR A 732 4.53 2.54 15.85
C THR A 732 3.80 3.58 14.99
N VAL A 733 2.48 3.64 15.04
CA VAL A 733 1.68 4.65 14.33
C VAL A 733 2.10 6.07 14.72
N PHE A 734 2.23 6.32 16.03
CA PHE A 734 2.70 7.62 16.52
C PHE A 734 4.15 7.91 16.14
N GLN A 735 5.03 6.91 16.21
CA GLN A 735 6.43 7.02 15.78
C GLN A 735 6.56 7.35 14.29
N ASP A 736 5.81 6.67 13.42
CA ASP A 736 5.81 6.92 11.98
C ASP A 736 5.31 8.33 11.66
N MET A 737 4.28 8.80 12.37
CA MET A 737 3.79 10.18 12.26
C MET A 737 4.86 11.20 12.66
N ILE A 738 5.44 11.07 13.86
CA ILE A 738 6.51 11.96 14.34
C ILE A 738 7.68 11.98 13.36
N THR A 739 8.08 10.80 12.88
CA THR A 739 9.20 10.65 11.95
C THR A 739 8.91 11.40 10.64
N ARG A 740 7.72 11.26 10.07
CA ARG A 740 7.31 12.00 8.86
C ARG A 740 7.32 13.51 9.09
N ILE A 741 6.76 13.98 10.22
CA ILE A 741 6.76 15.40 10.58
C ILE A 741 8.21 15.94 10.65
N ASP A 742 9.14 15.20 11.25
CA ASP A 742 10.51 15.68 11.42
C ASP A 742 11.31 15.76 10.08
N PHE A 743 11.00 14.86 9.14
CA PHE A 743 11.64 14.79 7.80
C PHE A 743 10.94 15.62 6.71
N ASP A 744 9.74 16.12 6.94
CA ASP A 744 9.02 16.92 5.95
C ASP A 744 9.68 18.30 5.79
N GLN A 745 9.90 18.71 4.54
CA GLN A 745 10.59 19.96 4.21
C GLN A 745 9.81 21.20 4.64
N ARG A 746 8.47 21.11 4.71
CA ARG A 746 7.60 22.23 5.12
C ARG A 746 7.79 22.60 6.59
N PHE A 747 8.28 21.68 7.43
CA PHE A 747 8.40 21.87 8.87
C PHE A 747 9.85 22.03 9.32
N GLN A 748 10.78 22.45 8.46
CA GLN A 748 12.18 22.64 8.89
C GLN A 748 12.39 23.94 9.69
N ASP A 749 11.39 24.82 9.70
CA ASP A 749 11.38 26.01 10.55
C ASP A 749 11.31 25.63 12.06
N PRO A 750 12.25 26.11 12.89
CA PRO A 750 12.31 25.75 14.31
C PRO A 750 11.05 26.08 15.12
N ASP A 751 10.41 27.23 14.85
CA ASP A 751 9.24 27.69 15.60
C ASP A 751 8.02 26.81 15.26
N THR A 752 7.85 26.49 13.98
CA THR A 752 6.82 25.56 13.51
C THR A 752 7.00 24.16 14.11
N LYS A 753 8.24 23.64 14.21
CA LYS A 753 8.51 22.36 14.90
C LYS A 753 8.13 22.40 16.37
N SER A 754 8.44 23.51 17.04
CA SER A 754 8.09 23.71 18.45
C SER A 754 6.57 23.72 18.65
N GLN A 755 5.83 24.41 17.79
CA GLN A 755 4.36 24.45 17.85
C GLN A 755 3.74 23.06 17.63
N ILE A 756 4.20 22.32 16.62
CA ILE A 756 3.68 20.96 16.34
C ILE A 756 4.00 20.00 17.49
N ALA A 757 5.23 20.04 18.03
CA ALA A 757 5.57 19.22 19.19
C ALA A 757 4.70 19.59 20.40
N THR A 758 4.40 20.89 20.58
CA THR A 758 3.54 21.38 21.67
C THR A 758 2.12 20.83 21.61
N MET A 759 1.56 20.56 20.42
CA MET A 759 0.25 19.92 20.26
C MET A 759 0.17 18.54 20.93
N PHE A 760 1.31 17.84 21.04
CA PHE A 760 1.39 16.53 21.66
C PHE A 760 1.85 16.59 23.12
N THR A 761 1.99 17.76 23.75
CA THR A 761 2.35 17.86 25.18
C THR A 761 1.36 17.20 26.16
N PRO A 762 0.05 17.05 25.88
CA PRO A 762 -0.83 16.20 26.69
C PRO A 762 -0.33 14.75 26.82
N PHE A 763 0.42 14.24 25.83
CA PHE A 763 1.08 12.93 25.93
C PHE A 763 2.17 12.89 27.00
N LEU A 764 2.92 13.99 27.23
CA LEU A 764 3.88 14.05 28.32
C LEU A 764 3.20 14.04 29.70
N ARG A 765 2.09 14.77 29.84
CA ARG A 765 1.26 14.75 31.05
C ARG A 765 0.76 13.33 31.33
N MET A 766 0.19 12.67 30.32
CA MET A 766 -0.27 11.28 30.40
C MET A 766 0.84 10.30 30.83
N LEU A 767 2.07 10.46 30.31
CA LEU A 767 3.22 9.64 30.73
C LEU A 767 3.61 9.88 32.19
N ALA A 768 3.55 11.13 32.65
CA ALA A 768 3.88 11.51 34.03
C ALA A 768 2.86 10.94 35.02
N GLU A 769 1.56 11.09 34.74
CA GLU A 769 0.47 10.53 35.56
C GLU A 769 0.59 9.01 35.74
N ASN A 770 1.13 8.31 34.74
CA ASN A 770 1.29 6.85 34.75
C ASN A 770 2.72 6.38 35.11
N ILE A 771 3.55 7.25 35.71
CA ILE A 771 4.97 6.97 35.98
C ILE A 771 5.20 5.72 36.85
N ARG A 772 4.30 5.41 37.77
CA ARG A 772 4.39 4.23 38.65
C ARG A 772 4.36 2.93 37.86
N MET A 773 3.50 2.84 36.84
CA MET A 773 3.42 1.69 35.94
C MET A 773 4.67 1.61 35.06
N LEU A 774 5.13 2.74 34.52
CA LEU A 774 6.33 2.77 33.68
C LEU A 774 7.59 2.33 34.44
N LYS A 775 7.73 2.73 35.71
CA LYS A 775 8.81 2.26 36.60
C LYS A 775 8.75 0.75 36.83
N ARG A 776 7.56 0.18 37.12
CA ARG A 776 7.38 -1.28 37.24
C ARG A 776 7.79 -2.02 35.96
N LEU A 777 7.44 -1.49 34.79
CA LEU A 777 7.84 -2.08 33.50
C LEU A 777 9.36 -2.05 33.28
N ALA A 778 10.04 -1.01 33.76
CA ALA A 778 11.50 -0.92 33.72
C ALA A 778 12.16 -1.92 34.68
N ASP A 779 11.62 -2.08 35.89
CA ASP A 779 12.20 -2.92 36.94
C ASP A 779 12.06 -4.43 36.66
N LEU A 780 11.06 -4.86 35.87
CA LEU A 780 10.93 -6.25 35.41
C LEU A 780 12.16 -6.76 34.64
N LYS A 781 12.99 -5.87 34.07
CA LYS A 781 14.27 -6.20 33.44
C LYS A 781 15.34 -6.68 34.46
N ALA A 782 15.27 -6.22 35.71
CA ALA A 782 16.24 -6.56 36.74
C ALA A 782 15.99 -7.95 37.36
N ALA A 783 14.74 -8.45 37.30
CA ALA A 783 14.32 -9.68 37.97
C ALA A 783 14.30 -10.94 37.07
N GLU A 784 14.10 -10.83 35.75
CA GLU A 784 13.93 -12.00 34.88
C GLU A 784 14.65 -11.89 33.52
N SER A 785 15.50 -12.89 33.20
CA SER A 785 16.11 -13.08 31.88
C SER A 785 15.14 -13.74 30.87
N SER A 786 13.96 -13.15 30.67
CA SER A 786 12.85 -13.70 29.88
C SER A 786 12.61 -12.92 28.58
N ALA A 787 12.22 -13.61 27.49
CA ALA A 787 11.88 -12.98 26.20
C ALA A 787 10.72 -11.96 26.29
N LYS A 788 9.85 -12.08 27.31
CA LYS A 788 8.80 -11.11 27.58
C LYS A 788 9.37 -9.79 28.13
N ALA A 789 10.40 -9.84 28.99
CA ALA A 789 11.05 -8.66 29.54
C ALA A 789 11.72 -7.80 28.44
N ASN A 790 12.36 -8.44 27.45
CA ASN A 790 12.95 -7.73 26.30
C ASN A 790 11.90 -7.01 25.42
N THR A 791 10.71 -7.60 25.27
CA THR A 791 9.62 -7.00 24.46
C THR A 791 9.00 -5.80 25.20
N SER A 792 8.78 -5.91 26.50
CA SER A 792 8.28 -4.81 27.34
C SER A 792 9.26 -3.63 27.41
N MET A 793 10.57 -3.90 27.49
CA MET A 793 11.59 -2.85 27.47
C MET A 793 11.67 -2.12 26.13
N ARG A 794 11.49 -2.83 25.02
CA ARG A 794 11.43 -2.21 23.69
C ARG A 794 10.24 -1.25 23.58
N ARG A 795 9.07 -1.64 24.10
CA ARG A 795 7.87 -0.79 24.16
C ARG A 795 8.11 0.48 24.95
N LEU A 796 8.62 0.32 26.17
CA LEU A 796 8.93 1.43 27.06
C LEU A 796 9.91 2.40 26.40
N ARG A 797 10.97 1.89 25.79
CA ARG A 797 11.95 2.72 25.06
C ARG A 797 11.32 3.44 23.87
N ASN A 798 10.48 2.77 23.09
CA ASN A 798 9.79 3.39 21.95
C ASN A 798 8.86 4.52 22.39
N LEU A 799 8.07 4.30 23.45
CA LEU A 799 7.17 5.27 24.05
C LEU A 799 7.93 6.51 24.56
N LEU A 800 9.00 6.28 25.33
CA LEU A 800 9.83 7.36 25.87
C LEU A 800 10.63 8.09 24.78
N THR A 801 10.89 7.46 23.62
CA THR A 801 11.47 8.16 22.47
C THR A 801 10.49 9.17 21.90
N CYS A 802 9.20 8.82 21.79
CA CYS A 802 8.16 9.79 21.41
C CYS A 802 8.06 10.91 22.45
N GLY A 803 8.10 10.57 23.74
CA GLY A 803 8.09 11.57 24.82
C GLY A 803 9.29 12.51 24.73
N ALA A 804 10.48 12.00 24.45
CA ALA A 804 11.69 12.81 24.27
C ALA A 804 11.60 13.78 23.08
N TRP A 805 10.92 13.36 22.00
CA TRP A 805 10.67 14.23 20.84
C TRP A 805 9.73 15.39 21.22
N VAL A 806 8.63 15.10 21.91
CA VAL A 806 7.70 16.14 22.42
C VAL A 806 8.42 17.09 23.38
N LEU A 807 9.19 16.54 24.34
CA LEU A 807 9.94 17.32 25.32
C LEU A 807 10.96 18.27 24.66
N LYS A 808 11.61 17.83 23.58
CA LYS A 808 12.60 18.62 22.84
C LYS A 808 11.97 19.85 22.18
N GLY A 809 10.73 19.75 21.70
CA GLY A 809 10.01 20.81 21.00
C GLY A 809 8.99 21.54 21.86
N PHE A 810 9.05 21.42 23.18
CA PHE A 810 8.04 22.00 24.06
C PHE A 810 8.18 23.53 24.14
N ASP A 811 7.19 24.25 23.60
CA ASP A 811 7.13 25.72 23.58
C ASP A 811 7.28 26.30 25.00
N PRO A 812 8.20 27.26 25.21
CA PRO A 812 8.43 27.86 26.53
C PRO A 812 7.18 28.49 27.15
N ARG A 813 6.31 29.15 26.37
CA ARG A 813 5.09 29.79 26.88
C ARG A 813 4.11 28.76 27.43
N ALA A 814 3.92 27.67 26.68
CA ALA A 814 3.02 26.60 27.06
C ALA A 814 3.52 25.87 28.32
N ARG A 815 4.83 25.69 28.40
CA ARG A 815 5.51 25.10 29.54
C ARG A 815 5.39 25.95 30.80
N ASP A 816 5.62 27.26 30.69
CA ASP A 816 5.48 28.20 31.81
C ASP A 816 4.05 28.22 32.34
N LEU A 817 3.04 28.15 31.45
CA LEU A 817 1.63 28.05 31.83
C LEU A 817 1.33 26.74 32.55
N TRP A 818 1.85 25.61 32.05
CA TRP A 818 1.69 24.31 32.73
C TRP A 818 2.30 24.35 34.14
N TRP A 819 3.57 24.74 34.26
CA TRP A 819 4.26 24.74 35.56
C TRP A 819 3.69 25.75 36.57
N LYS A 820 2.96 26.78 36.12
CA LYS A 820 2.21 27.72 36.97
C LYS A 820 0.94 27.15 37.57
N ASN A 821 0.25 26.32 36.81
CA ASN A 821 -1.09 25.88 37.17
C ASN A 821 -1.13 24.44 37.71
N GLU A 822 -0.03 23.68 37.62
CA GLU A 822 0.03 22.28 38.04
C GLU A 822 0.37 22.07 39.53
N ASP A 823 -0.12 20.97 40.12
CA ASP A 823 0.22 20.56 41.49
C ASP A 823 1.70 20.17 41.64
N PRO A 824 2.40 20.55 42.74
CA PRO A 824 3.79 20.20 42.97
C PRO A 824 4.07 18.68 42.96
N ASN A 825 3.12 17.83 43.33
CA ASN A 825 3.28 16.37 43.28
C ASN A 825 3.15 15.83 41.85
N GLU A 826 2.28 16.41 41.02
CA GLU A 826 2.19 16.07 39.59
C GLU A 826 3.46 16.49 38.84
N LEU A 827 4.03 17.65 39.18
CA LEU A 827 5.36 18.05 38.72
C LEU A 827 6.46 17.10 39.22
N ALA A 828 6.34 16.57 40.45
CA ALA A 828 7.28 15.57 40.96
C ALA A 828 7.18 14.22 40.21
N ASP A 829 6.00 13.86 39.72
CA ASP A 829 5.78 12.72 38.84
C ASP A 829 6.38 12.96 37.44
N PHE A 830 6.30 14.19 36.90
CA PHE A 830 7.03 14.58 35.70
C PHE A 830 8.55 14.51 35.88
N VAL A 831 9.09 15.01 37.00
CA VAL A 831 10.52 14.86 37.33
C VAL A 831 10.93 13.39 37.46
N SER A 832 10.04 12.54 38.01
CA SER A 832 10.22 11.08 38.04
C SER A 832 10.23 10.44 36.65
N LEU A 833 9.46 10.97 35.69
CA LEU A 833 9.49 10.56 34.28
C LEU A 833 10.84 10.91 33.63
N LEU A 834 11.35 12.13 33.85
CA LEU A 834 12.67 12.55 33.36
C LEU A 834 13.80 11.69 33.94
N GLU A 835 13.68 11.27 35.20
CA GLU A 835 14.60 10.33 35.84
C GLU A 835 14.56 8.96 35.17
N LEU A 836 13.37 8.44 34.89
CA LEU A 836 13.19 7.17 34.21
C LEU A 836 13.78 7.22 32.78
N MET A 837 13.55 8.30 32.04
CA MET A 837 14.14 8.51 30.71
C MET A 837 15.67 8.49 30.77
N THR A 838 16.28 9.14 31.77
CA THR A 838 17.73 9.14 31.96
C THR A 838 18.29 7.73 32.21
N ARG A 839 17.61 6.92 33.03
CA ARG A 839 18.04 5.55 33.35
C ARG A 839 17.89 4.57 32.18
N ILE A 840 16.92 4.80 31.29
CA ILE A 840 16.66 3.91 30.15
C ILE A 840 17.58 4.22 28.98
N PHE A 841 17.93 5.50 28.79
CA PHE A 841 18.79 5.96 27.70
C PHE A 841 20.20 6.30 28.17
N GLU A 842 20.90 5.31 28.75
CA GLU A 842 22.31 5.47 29.13
C GLU A 842 23.22 5.44 27.90
N TYR A 843 24.26 6.28 27.90
CA TYR A 843 25.24 6.32 26.83
C TYR A 843 26.11 5.05 26.85
N PRO A 844 26.15 4.24 25.78
CA PRO A 844 26.95 3.02 25.77
C PRO A 844 28.45 3.34 25.67
N SER A 845 29.18 3.30 26.79
CA SER A 845 30.62 3.61 26.83
C SER A 845 31.48 2.68 25.95
N LEU A 846 32.65 3.18 25.52
CA LEU A 846 33.65 2.42 24.74
C LEU A 846 34.40 1.37 25.56
N GLN A 847 34.45 1.49 26.90
CA GLN A 847 35.21 0.60 27.77
C GLN A 847 34.45 -0.70 28.09
N ARG A 848 33.11 -0.68 28.19
CA ARG A 848 32.28 -1.91 28.21
C ARG A 848 32.46 -2.78 26.94
N ARG A 849 32.93 -2.19 25.83
CA ARG A 849 33.11 -2.84 24.51
C ARG A 849 34.30 -3.80 24.42
N LYS A 850 35.17 -3.89 25.44
CA LYS A 850 36.29 -4.85 25.48
C LYS A 850 35.98 -6.14 26.26
N VAL A 851 34.94 -6.15 27.11
CA VAL A 851 34.74 -7.22 28.11
C VAL A 851 33.45 -8.03 27.89
N GLU A 852 32.44 -7.50 27.20
CA GLU A 852 31.20 -8.25 26.95
C GLU A 852 31.16 -8.83 25.53
N GLU A 853 31.26 -10.16 25.42
CA GLU A 853 30.92 -10.94 24.23
C GLU A 853 29.41 -10.89 23.88
N LYS A 854 28.63 -10.06 24.56
CA LYS A 854 27.18 -9.89 24.38
C LYS A 854 26.87 -8.52 23.81
N PHE A 855 26.25 -8.50 22.63
CA PHE A 855 25.71 -7.30 22.03
C PHE A 855 24.24 -7.13 22.44
N ASP A 856 23.97 -6.39 23.51
CA ASP A 856 22.61 -6.11 24.01
C ASP A 856 22.04 -4.83 23.36
N CYS A 857 21.85 -4.85 22.04
CA CYS A 857 21.14 -3.77 21.36
C CYS A 857 19.62 -3.98 21.45
N ILE A 858 18.91 -2.96 21.94
CA ILE A 858 17.44 -2.96 22.06
C ILE A 858 16.79 -2.37 20.79
N LEU A 859 17.52 -1.57 19.98
CA LEU A 859 17.07 -1.13 18.66
C LEU A 859 16.91 -2.33 17.73
N SER A 860 15.75 -2.44 17.07
CA SER A 860 15.54 -3.47 16.06
C SER A 860 16.24 -3.11 14.76
N ALA A 861 16.67 -4.13 14.00
CA ALA A 861 17.32 -3.92 12.70
C ALA A 861 16.47 -3.07 11.73
N ALA A 862 15.14 -3.21 11.79
CA ALA A 862 14.20 -2.43 10.99
C ALA A 862 14.16 -0.94 11.41
N THR A 863 14.21 -0.67 12.71
CA THR A 863 14.24 0.69 13.27
C THR A 863 15.57 1.39 12.97
N ALA A 864 16.69 0.66 13.07
CA ALA A 864 18.00 1.17 12.73
C ALA A 864 18.16 1.44 11.23
N ALA A 865 17.57 0.62 10.36
CA ALA A 865 17.56 0.82 8.91
C ALA A 865 16.73 2.06 8.50
N HIS A 866 15.57 2.26 9.13
CA HIS A 866 14.74 3.46 8.92
C HIS A 866 15.46 4.75 9.33
N LEU A 867 16.06 4.76 10.54
CA LEU A 867 16.78 5.94 11.06
C LEU A 867 18.13 6.18 10.36
N GLY A 868 18.74 5.14 9.76
CA GLY A 868 19.99 5.21 9.01
C GLY A 868 19.85 5.65 7.55
N GLY A 869 18.63 5.86 7.05
CA GLY A 869 18.38 6.39 5.71
C GLY A 869 18.46 5.37 4.56
N GLU A 870 18.45 4.06 4.81
CA GLU A 870 18.46 3.05 3.74
C GLU A 870 17.04 2.81 3.20
N LYS A 871 16.64 3.59 2.19
CA LYS A 871 15.41 3.36 1.41
C LYS A 871 15.64 2.27 0.35
N ALA A 872 15.66 0.99 0.75
CA ALA A 872 15.51 -0.10 -0.23
C ALA A 872 14.84 -1.34 0.38
N PRO A 873 13.67 -1.79 -0.15
CA PRO A 873 12.95 -2.95 0.35
C PRO A 873 13.68 -4.29 0.12
N GLY A 874 14.70 -4.33 -0.75
CA GLY A 874 15.52 -5.52 -1.00
C GLY A 874 16.59 -5.77 0.07
N THR A 875 17.29 -4.73 0.52
CA THR A 875 18.40 -4.85 1.49
C THR A 875 17.91 -5.23 2.88
N VAL A 876 16.74 -4.79 3.32
CA VAL A 876 16.18 -5.15 4.64
C VAL A 876 15.79 -6.63 4.70
N SER A 877 15.27 -7.19 3.60
CA SER A 877 14.98 -8.63 3.48
C SER A 877 16.26 -9.44 3.49
N ASP A 878 17.24 -9.08 2.65
CA ASP A 878 18.51 -9.80 2.55
C ASP A 878 19.34 -9.70 3.84
N LEU A 879 19.28 -8.57 4.55
CA LEU A 879 19.98 -8.37 5.82
C LEU A 879 19.28 -9.05 6.99
N LYS A 880 17.94 -9.09 7.02
CA LYS A 880 17.17 -9.92 7.95
C LYS A 880 17.45 -11.39 7.71
N ASN A 881 17.52 -11.81 6.44
CA ASN A 881 17.90 -13.16 6.03
C ASN A 881 19.37 -13.47 6.39
N ASN A 882 20.29 -12.50 6.31
CA ASN A 882 21.69 -12.66 6.70
C ASN A 882 21.87 -12.73 8.23
N LEU A 883 21.12 -11.95 9.01
CA LEU A 883 21.03 -12.10 10.47
C LEU A 883 20.38 -13.44 10.84
N GLU A 884 19.27 -13.83 10.20
CA GLU A 884 18.65 -15.16 10.35
C GLU A 884 19.59 -16.30 9.89
N SER A 885 20.47 -16.07 8.92
CA SER A 885 21.49 -17.02 8.47
C SER A 885 22.59 -17.25 9.51
N LEU A 886 22.97 -16.21 10.26
CA LEU A 886 23.86 -16.30 11.42
C LEU A 886 23.20 -17.09 12.57
N TYR A 887 21.87 -17.16 12.63
CA TYR A 887 21.10 -18.00 13.57
C TYR A 887 20.83 -19.44 13.05
N THR A 888 21.15 -19.76 11.80
CA THR A 888 20.74 -21.01 11.13
C THR A 888 21.90 -21.77 10.47
N THR A 889 23.05 -21.93 11.13
CA THR A 889 24.04 -22.93 10.67
C THR A 889 23.62 -24.35 11.05
N THR A 890 22.81 -24.99 10.21
CA THR A 890 22.90 -26.44 9.97
C THR A 890 22.62 -26.73 8.51
N LYS A 891 23.61 -27.31 7.82
CA LYS A 891 23.43 -28.01 6.54
C LYS A 891 22.39 -29.13 6.74
N GLY A 892 21.32 -29.13 5.94
CA GLY A 892 20.54 -30.35 5.68
C GLY A 892 19.01 -30.22 5.66
N ARG A 893 18.48 -30.29 4.42
CA ARG A 893 17.15 -30.73 3.96
C ARG A 893 15.90 -29.89 4.29
N ASP A 894 15.26 -29.50 3.19
CA ASP A 894 13.92 -28.92 3.06
C ASP A 894 12.82 -29.73 3.74
N ARG A 895 12.22 -29.14 4.77
CA ARG A 895 10.83 -29.43 5.15
C ARG A 895 10.20 -28.16 5.72
N LYS A 896 9.13 -27.67 5.09
CA LYS A 896 8.35 -26.52 5.58
C LYS A 896 7.72 -26.87 6.93
N LEU A 897 8.25 -26.28 8.01
CA LEU A 897 7.71 -26.37 9.37
C LEU A 897 6.58 -25.35 9.58
N THR A 898 5.61 -25.70 10.42
CA THR A 898 4.47 -24.82 10.73
C THR A 898 4.84 -23.69 11.70
N LEU A 899 4.05 -22.61 11.72
CA LEU A 899 4.27 -21.40 12.54
C LEU A 899 4.36 -21.67 14.05
N ARG A 900 3.67 -22.70 14.55
CA ARG A 900 3.75 -23.15 15.96
C ARG A 900 5.06 -23.89 16.26
N GLU A 901 5.56 -24.68 15.32
CA GLU A 901 6.84 -25.40 15.47
C GLU A 901 8.04 -24.45 15.39
N ARG A 902 7.98 -23.42 14.52
CA ARG A 902 8.97 -22.33 14.48
C ARG A 902 9.08 -21.57 15.81
N ARG A 903 7.94 -21.25 16.44
CA ARG A 903 7.93 -20.55 17.74
C ARG A 903 8.43 -21.41 18.90
N ALA A 904 8.18 -22.72 18.88
CA ALA A 904 8.68 -23.65 19.89
C ALA A 904 10.20 -23.90 19.79
N GLN A 905 10.77 -23.86 18.59
CA GLN A 905 12.21 -24.03 18.36
C GLN A 905 13.05 -22.80 18.71
N ILE A 906 12.50 -21.59 18.50
CA ILE A 906 13.16 -20.32 18.87
C ILE A 906 13.32 -20.22 20.40
N ASN A 907 12.35 -20.68 21.18
CA ASN A 907 12.41 -20.66 22.65
C ASN A 907 13.39 -21.68 23.26
N LYS A 908 13.80 -22.74 22.54
CA LYS A 908 14.78 -23.72 23.04
C LYS A 908 16.24 -23.32 22.76
N ARG A 909 16.50 -22.35 21.87
CA ARG A 909 17.86 -22.00 21.39
C ARG A 909 18.50 -20.78 22.04
N THR A 910 17.76 -20.00 22.82
CA THR A 910 18.32 -18.90 23.64
C THR A 910 19.26 -19.37 24.76
N GLN A 911 19.27 -20.68 25.10
CA GLN A 911 20.26 -21.27 26.02
C GLN A 911 21.61 -21.60 25.37
N THR A 912 21.73 -21.59 24.03
CA THR A 912 22.93 -22.09 23.32
C THR A 912 23.92 -21.02 22.90
N TRP A 913 23.64 -19.73 23.12
CA TRP A 913 24.60 -18.63 22.88
C TRP A 913 25.82 -18.67 23.80
N ARG A 914 25.77 -19.40 24.93
CA ARG A 914 26.89 -19.52 25.89
C ARG A 914 28.02 -20.46 25.45
N ARG A 915 27.94 -21.14 24.28
CA ARG A 915 28.92 -22.18 23.90
C ARG A 915 29.69 -21.95 22.58
N THR A 916 29.49 -20.83 21.90
CA THR A 916 30.19 -20.52 20.63
C THR A 916 30.86 -19.15 20.66
N ALA A 917 31.70 -18.91 21.67
CA ALA A 917 32.63 -17.78 21.77
C ALA A 917 33.82 -17.91 20.79
N GLY A 918 33.55 -18.12 19.50
CA GLY A 918 34.61 -18.41 18.52
C GLY A 918 34.29 -18.12 17.04
N ALA A 919 33.17 -17.48 16.71
CA ALA A 919 32.86 -17.11 15.33
C ALA A 919 33.26 -15.65 15.05
N THR A 920 34.29 -15.46 14.24
CA THR A 920 34.70 -14.12 13.76
C THR A 920 33.64 -13.51 12.86
N LEU A 921 32.95 -12.45 13.33
CA LEU A 921 32.03 -11.63 12.52
C LEU A 921 32.72 -11.07 11.26
N THR A 922 32.03 -11.10 10.12
CA THR A 922 32.45 -10.48 8.86
C THR A 922 32.55 -8.95 8.99
N SER A 923 33.34 -8.30 8.11
CA SER A 923 33.55 -6.84 8.12
C SER A 923 32.25 -6.04 7.98
N SER A 924 31.34 -6.47 7.10
CA SER A 924 30.03 -5.84 6.89
C SER A 924 29.14 -5.88 8.14
N SER A 925 29.10 -7.00 8.87
CA SER A 925 28.33 -7.10 10.12
C SER A 925 28.90 -6.19 11.22
N ARG A 926 30.22 -5.99 11.29
CA ARG A 926 30.84 -5.07 12.26
C ARG A 926 30.50 -3.61 11.98
N GLU A 927 30.42 -3.23 10.71
CA GLU A 927 30.09 -1.86 10.31
C GLU A 927 28.63 -1.52 10.62
N TYR A 928 27.70 -2.44 10.36
CA TYR A 928 26.29 -2.29 10.74
C TYR A 928 26.09 -2.18 12.26
N LEU A 929 26.77 -3.02 13.06
CA LEU A 929 26.73 -2.93 14.52
C LEU A 929 27.29 -1.60 15.03
N ARG A 930 28.31 -1.04 14.37
CA ARG A 930 28.82 0.31 14.67
C ARG A 930 27.78 1.39 14.35
N SER A 931 27.05 1.28 13.25
CA SER A 931 25.97 2.22 12.90
C SER A 931 24.82 2.18 13.91
N ILE A 932 24.42 0.99 14.35
CA ILE A 932 23.44 0.82 15.43
C ILE A 932 23.91 1.50 16.72
N LEU A 933 25.15 1.24 17.14
CA LEU A 933 25.71 1.87 18.35
C LEU A 933 25.80 3.39 18.24
N ARG A 934 26.10 3.92 17.04
CA ARG A 934 26.08 5.37 16.78
C ARG A 934 24.67 5.93 16.98
N LEU A 935 23.64 5.27 16.44
CA LEU A 935 22.25 5.67 16.64
C LEU A 935 21.83 5.59 18.11
N GLU A 936 22.17 4.52 18.82
CA GLU A 936 21.88 4.42 20.27
C GLU A 936 22.57 5.54 21.06
N SER A 937 23.83 5.83 20.74
CA SER A 937 24.56 6.92 21.39
C SER A 937 23.97 8.29 21.09
N ALA A 938 23.51 8.53 19.85
CA ALA A 938 22.87 9.78 19.44
C ALA A 938 21.52 9.97 20.13
N MET A 939 20.72 8.90 20.23
CA MET A 939 19.46 8.92 20.98
C MET A 939 19.68 9.23 22.46
N ALA A 940 20.64 8.55 23.11
CA ALA A 940 20.97 8.81 24.52
C ALA A 940 21.37 10.27 24.74
N VAL A 941 22.24 10.82 23.89
CA VAL A 941 22.64 12.23 23.94
C VAL A 941 21.45 13.17 23.75
N CYS A 942 20.57 12.88 22.80
CA CYS A 942 19.40 13.72 22.54
C CYS A 942 18.44 13.73 23.73
N VAL A 943 18.11 12.56 24.27
CA VAL A 943 17.23 12.42 25.44
C VAL A 943 17.82 13.16 26.63
N SER A 944 19.09 12.91 26.95
CA SER A 944 19.75 13.53 28.09
C SER A 944 19.90 15.05 27.92
N ARG A 945 20.11 15.56 26.70
CA ARG A 945 20.09 17.00 26.44
C ARG A 945 18.71 17.61 26.68
N SER A 946 17.63 16.97 26.19
CA SER A 946 16.26 17.44 26.41
C SER A 946 15.87 17.41 27.89
N VAL A 947 16.24 16.34 28.61
CA VAL A 947 16.01 16.23 30.06
C VAL A 947 16.75 17.34 30.81
N VAL A 948 18.02 17.57 30.51
CA VAL A 948 18.82 18.59 31.21
C VAL A 948 18.31 20.01 30.93
N ALA A 949 17.88 20.29 29.70
CA ALA A 949 17.24 21.57 29.37
C ALA A 949 15.96 21.77 30.21
N ALA A 950 15.06 20.78 30.21
CA ALA A 950 13.84 20.82 31.01
C ALA A 950 14.10 20.99 32.51
N VAL A 951 15.16 20.36 33.05
CA VAL A 951 15.57 20.53 34.45
C VAL A 951 16.06 21.95 34.72
N ILE A 952 16.91 22.52 33.86
CA ILE A 952 17.41 23.88 34.04
C ILE A 952 16.24 24.87 34.00
N ASP A 953 15.37 24.74 33.02
CA ASP A 953 14.20 25.60 32.86
C ASP A 953 13.27 25.48 34.07
N LEU A 954 13.06 24.27 34.60
CA LEU A 954 12.28 24.04 35.81
C LEU A 954 12.96 24.63 37.06
N LEU A 955 14.29 24.60 37.15
CA LEU A 955 15.04 25.24 38.24
C LEU A 955 15.01 26.76 38.17
N ASP A 956 15.01 27.35 36.97
CA ASP A 956 14.87 28.79 36.80
C ASP A 956 13.45 29.23 37.19
N TYR A 957 12.43 28.48 36.77
CA TYR A 957 11.04 28.73 37.15
C TYR A 957 10.78 28.56 38.66
N ALA A 958 11.31 27.48 39.24
CA ALA A 958 11.12 27.14 40.64
C ALA A 958 11.73 28.14 41.63
N GLN A 959 12.57 29.08 41.17
CA GLN A 959 13.08 30.17 42.02
C GLN A 959 11.97 31.01 42.65
N GLU A 960 10.83 31.13 41.98
CA GLU A 960 9.75 32.04 42.38
C GLU A 960 8.64 31.36 43.21
N LEU A 961 8.51 30.02 43.18
CA LEU A 961 7.37 29.31 43.81
C LEU A 961 7.73 28.28 44.89
N ILE A 962 8.94 27.76 44.90
CA ILE A 962 9.28 26.61 45.74
C ILE A 962 9.95 27.06 47.03
N ASP A 963 9.18 27.12 48.12
CA ASP A 963 9.73 27.10 49.48
C ASP A 963 9.96 25.64 49.90
N PRO A 964 11.22 25.16 50.06
CA PRO A 964 11.51 23.78 50.46
C PRO A 964 11.16 23.50 51.92
N SER A 965 10.77 24.54 52.68
CA SER A 965 10.21 24.43 54.04
C SER A 965 8.77 23.93 54.04
N ASN A 966 8.05 24.07 52.91
CA ASN A 966 6.69 23.59 52.76
C ASN A 966 6.69 22.09 52.45
N ASN A 967 5.95 21.30 53.22
CA ASN A 967 5.88 19.84 53.09
C ASN A 967 5.47 19.40 51.68
N ASP A 968 4.60 20.16 51.00
CA ASP A 968 4.09 19.84 49.66
C ASP A 968 5.19 19.91 48.58
N ASN A 969 6.22 20.72 48.81
CA ASN A 969 7.32 20.95 47.88
C ASN A 969 8.54 20.01 48.11
N VAL A 970 8.53 19.26 49.21
CA VAL A 970 9.63 18.35 49.57
C VAL A 970 9.79 17.23 48.53
N ASN A 971 8.67 16.73 47.98
CA ASN A 971 8.68 15.68 46.95
C ASN A 971 9.31 16.16 45.64
N LEU A 972 8.97 17.37 45.20
CA LEU A 972 9.49 17.97 43.97
C LEU A 972 10.98 18.30 44.10
N CYS A 973 11.39 18.99 45.18
CA CYS A 973 12.80 19.25 45.50
C CYS A 973 13.61 17.95 45.62
N GLY A 974 13.05 16.94 46.29
CA GLY A 974 13.68 15.62 46.45
C GLY A 974 13.81 14.90 45.12
N GLY A 975 12.79 14.98 44.27
CA GLY A 975 12.80 14.50 42.89
C GLY A 975 13.89 15.16 42.06
N LEU A 976 14.02 16.48 42.11
CA LEU A 976 15.03 17.25 41.37
C LEU A 976 16.45 16.87 41.79
N LEU A 977 16.69 16.78 43.11
CA LEU A 977 17.99 16.36 43.64
C LEU A 977 18.33 14.92 43.25
N ARG A 978 17.34 14.00 43.28
CA ARG A 978 17.49 12.63 42.77
C ARG A 978 17.83 12.61 41.28
N LEU A 979 17.08 13.35 40.46
CA LEU A 979 17.28 13.43 39.02
C LEU A 979 18.68 13.96 38.67
N LEU A 980 19.11 15.08 39.28
CA LEU A 980 20.46 15.63 39.09
C LEU A 980 21.54 14.62 39.48
N THR A 981 21.34 13.90 40.59
CA THR A 981 22.26 12.86 41.04
C THR A 981 22.28 11.66 40.07
N THR A 982 21.13 11.26 39.54
CA THR A 982 21.01 10.20 38.53
C THR A 982 21.68 10.61 37.21
N LEU A 983 21.50 11.85 36.74
CA LEU A 983 22.15 12.40 35.55
C LEU A 983 23.69 12.41 35.66
N LEU A 984 24.22 12.74 36.85
CA LEU A 984 25.66 12.67 37.10
C LEU A 984 26.18 11.23 37.25
N ARG A 985 25.34 10.30 37.71
CA ARG A 985 25.69 8.89 37.90
C ARG A 985 25.67 8.10 36.59
N SER A 986 24.72 8.37 35.70
CA SER A 986 24.57 7.66 34.43
C SER A 986 25.74 7.94 33.48
N GLU A 987 26.08 6.95 32.65
CA GLU A 987 27.07 7.13 31.58
C GLU A 987 26.53 8.15 30.57
N GLN A 988 27.28 9.24 30.35
CA GLN A 988 26.89 10.37 29.49
C GLN A 988 28.09 10.93 28.73
N THR A 989 27.83 11.84 27.79
CA THR A 989 28.91 12.61 27.16
C THR A 989 29.47 13.67 28.12
N THR A 990 30.73 14.03 27.91
CA THR A 990 31.42 15.02 28.74
C THR A 990 30.77 16.40 28.70
N GLU A 991 30.16 16.76 27.57
CA GLU A 991 29.43 18.02 27.41
C GLU A 991 28.19 18.07 28.31
N ILE A 992 27.40 16.99 28.35
CA ILE A 992 26.20 16.89 29.17
C ILE A 992 26.57 16.96 30.65
N TRP A 993 27.56 16.20 31.12
CA TRP A 993 27.98 16.27 32.53
C TRP A 993 28.40 17.68 32.97
N ILE A 994 29.07 18.45 32.10
CA ILE A 994 29.44 19.84 32.42
C ILE A 994 28.19 20.71 32.61
N VAL A 995 27.17 20.55 31.76
CA VAL A 995 25.91 21.28 31.88
C VAL A 995 25.13 20.84 33.13
N VAL A 996 25.09 19.53 33.43
CA VAL A 996 24.46 19.01 34.67
C VAL A 996 25.15 19.58 35.90
N LEU A 997 26.49 19.68 35.92
CA LEU A 997 27.22 20.32 37.03
C LEU A 997 26.85 21.80 37.19
N HIS A 998 26.53 22.50 36.09
CA HIS A 998 25.98 23.85 36.16
C HIS A 998 24.59 23.88 36.79
N ALA A 999 23.70 22.96 36.39
CA ALA A 999 22.37 22.81 36.99
C ALA A 999 22.44 22.46 38.49
N VAL A 1000 23.39 21.59 38.90
CA VAL A 1000 23.68 21.28 40.31
C VAL A 1000 24.13 22.52 41.07
N HIS A 1001 24.99 23.35 40.47
CA HIS A 1001 25.40 24.62 41.06
C HIS A 1001 24.22 25.58 41.23
N LEU A 1002 23.34 25.67 40.23
CA LEU A 1002 22.12 26.47 40.28
C LEU A 1002 21.20 25.99 41.41
N PHE A 1003 20.93 24.69 41.48
CA PHE A 1003 20.13 24.07 42.54
C PHE A 1003 20.71 24.35 43.94
N ILE A 1004 22.02 24.13 44.15
CA ILE A 1004 22.67 24.39 45.44
C ILE A 1004 22.61 25.88 45.80
N ARG A 1005 22.74 26.78 44.81
CA ARG A 1005 22.66 28.21 45.04
C ARG A 1005 21.26 28.63 45.49
N GLN A 1006 20.23 28.08 44.89
CA GLN A 1006 18.82 28.40 45.16
C GLN A 1006 18.34 27.73 46.46
N TYR A 1007 18.50 26.41 46.58
CA TYR A 1007 17.88 25.60 47.65
C TYR A 1007 18.86 25.05 48.68
N GLY A 1008 20.16 25.28 48.49
CA GLY A 1008 21.20 24.67 49.32
C GLY A 1008 21.04 24.90 50.81
N ARG A 1009 20.50 26.05 51.26
CA ARG A 1009 20.25 26.28 52.69
C ARG A 1009 19.12 25.40 53.23
N ALA A 1010 18.05 25.24 52.47
CA ALA A 1010 16.82 24.59 52.92
C ALA A 1010 16.95 23.06 52.90
N ILE A 1011 17.66 22.48 51.93
CA ILE A 1011 17.85 21.02 51.85
C ILE A 1011 18.61 20.45 53.06
N PHE A 1012 19.50 21.21 53.70
CA PHE A 1012 20.20 20.76 54.91
C PHE A 1012 19.33 20.86 56.17
N LEU A 1013 18.22 21.60 56.14
CA LEU A 1013 17.32 21.75 57.28
C LEU A 1013 16.25 20.65 57.35
N VAL A 1014 16.13 19.80 56.32
CA VAL A 1014 15.05 18.83 56.15
C VAL A 1014 15.62 17.40 56.01
N VAL A 1015 15.34 16.55 56.99
CA VAL A 1015 15.95 15.20 57.16
C VAL A 1015 15.83 14.28 55.93
N PRO A 1016 14.70 14.21 55.18
CA PRO A 1016 14.58 13.39 53.97
C PRO A 1016 15.65 13.62 52.89
N PHE A 1017 16.34 14.77 52.88
CA PHE A 1017 17.39 15.05 51.90
C PHE A 1017 18.77 14.50 52.29
N ASP A 1018 18.99 14.14 53.55
CA ASP A 1018 20.28 13.65 54.06
C ASP A 1018 20.88 12.51 53.21
N PRO A 1019 20.16 11.43 52.85
CA PRO A 1019 20.69 10.37 51.99
C PRO A 1019 20.95 10.84 50.56
N LEU A 1020 20.17 11.80 50.05
CA LEU A 1020 20.32 12.36 48.71
C LEU A 1020 21.57 13.24 48.62
N ILE A 1021 21.85 14.04 49.65
CA ILE A 1021 23.05 14.87 49.77
C ILE A 1021 24.30 13.96 49.84
N GLN A 1022 24.25 12.88 50.61
CA GLN A 1022 25.34 11.89 50.67
C GLN A 1022 25.59 11.23 49.32
N SER A 1023 24.52 10.84 48.61
CA SER A 1023 24.57 10.28 47.27
C SER A 1023 25.18 11.26 46.25
N LEU A 1024 24.75 12.53 46.27
CA LEU A 1024 25.28 13.58 45.40
C LEU A 1024 26.77 13.82 45.66
N ALA A 1025 27.17 13.98 46.92
CA ALA A 1025 28.56 14.19 47.31
C ALA A 1025 29.47 13.04 46.84
N THR A 1026 28.99 11.80 46.97
CA THR A 1026 29.69 10.60 46.49
C THR A 1026 29.87 10.61 44.98
N VAL A 1027 28.81 10.91 44.22
CA VAL A 1027 28.86 10.96 42.76
C VAL A 1027 29.79 12.08 42.25
N LEU A 1028 29.75 13.26 42.87
CA LEU A 1028 30.66 14.38 42.52
C LEU A 1028 32.13 13.98 42.67
N LEU A 1029 32.48 13.27 43.75
CA LEU A 1029 33.84 12.78 43.93
C LEU A 1029 34.19 11.69 42.91
N LEU A 1030 33.27 10.76 42.63
CA LEU A 1030 33.46 9.72 41.61
C LEU A 1030 33.73 10.28 40.21
N LEU A 1031 33.16 11.44 39.86
CA LEU A 1031 33.41 12.09 38.57
C LEU A 1031 34.85 12.55 38.37
N CYS A 1032 35.60 12.76 39.46
CA CYS A 1032 36.98 13.25 39.42
C CYS A 1032 37.98 12.21 38.86
N LYS A 1033 37.58 10.95 38.71
CA LYS A 1033 38.43 9.90 38.09
C LYS A 1033 38.54 10.00 36.57
N HIS A 1034 37.55 10.61 35.92
CA HIS A 1034 37.46 10.64 34.46
C HIS A 1034 38.46 11.62 33.83
N ARG A 1035 38.88 11.32 32.59
CA ARG A 1035 39.94 12.02 31.85
C ARG A 1035 39.78 13.56 31.69
N PRO A 1036 38.57 14.14 31.52
CA PRO A 1036 38.44 15.57 31.26
C PRO A 1036 38.68 16.44 32.51
N ASP A 1037 39.70 17.30 32.45
CA ASP A 1037 40.03 18.24 33.54
C ASP A 1037 38.88 19.17 33.94
N LYS A 1038 38.09 19.63 32.96
CA LYS A 1038 36.93 20.51 33.19
C LYS A 1038 35.87 19.85 34.08
N LEU A 1039 35.70 18.53 33.95
CA LEU A 1039 34.73 17.75 34.72
C LEU A 1039 35.17 17.65 36.19
N CYS A 1040 36.43 17.31 36.43
CA CYS A 1040 37.01 17.29 37.77
C CYS A 1040 36.93 18.68 38.44
N CYS A 1041 37.28 19.75 37.72
CA CYS A 1041 37.15 21.12 38.22
C CYS A 1041 35.70 21.48 38.58
N GLY A 1042 34.74 21.17 37.71
CA GLY A 1042 33.32 21.43 37.96
C GLY A 1042 32.76 20.63 39.14
N ALA A 1043 33.14 19.35 39.27
CA ALA A 1043 32.67 18.49 40.35
C ALA A 1043 33.22 18.91 41.71
N VAL A 1044 34.52 19.24 41.79
CA VAL A 1044 35.14 19.76 43.03
C VAL A 1044 34.55 21.13 43.40
N SER A 1045 34.25 21.97 42.41
CA SER A 1045 33.55 23.25 42.62
C SER A 1045 32.14 23.04 43.21
N ALA A 1046 31.36 22.10 42.67
CA ALA A 1046 30.03 21.77 43.19
C ALA A 1046 30.08 21.17 44.60
N ALA A 1047 31.05 20.29 44.88
CA ALA A 1047 31.27 19.76 46.22
C ALA A 1047 31.63 20.86 47.23
N TYR A 1048 32.46 21.85 46.84
CA TYR A 1048 32.73 23.01 47.68
C TYR A 1048 31.49 23.89 47.89
N ALA A 1049 30.62 24.02 46.87
CA ALA A 1049 29.35 24.73 47.03
C ALA A 1049 28.41 24.04 48.04
N LEU A 1050 28.37 22.70 48.09
CA LEU A 1050 27.64 21.96 49.14
C LEU A 1050 28.18 22.24 50.54
N VAL A 1051 29.51 22.28 50.70
CA VAL A 1051 30.17 22.62 51.98
C VAL A 1051 29.80 24.03 52.43
N LYS A 1052 29.78 24.98 51.50
CA LYS A 1052 29.32 26.36 51.76
C LYS A 1052 27.83 26.41 52.14
N ALA A 1053 27.00 25.59 51.49
CA ALA A 1053 25.56 25.51 51.78
C ALA A 1053 25.28 24.90 53.16
N ASN A 1054 25.98 23.81 53.55
CA ASN A 1054 25.86 23.20 54.88
C ASN A 1054 26.19 24.22 55.99
N PHE A 1055 27.32 24.92 55.83
CA PHE A 1055 27.74 25.92 56.81
C PHE A 1055 26.73 27.08 56.93
N ARG A 1056 26.13 27.53 55.81
CA ARG A 1056 25.07 28.54 55.83
C ARG A 1056 23.78 28.08 56.51
N ALA A 1057 23.53 26.78 56.55
CA ALA A 1057 22.33 26.19 57.15
C ALA A 1057 22.51 25.87 58.65
N LYS A 1058 23.59 25.16 59.00
CA LYS A 1058 23.80 24.59 60.35
C LYS A 1058 24.94 25.22 61.14
N ASN A 1059 25.78 26.05 60.51
CA ASN A 1059 27.01 26.61 61.11
C ASN A 1059 28.03 25.53 61.57
N ASP A 1060 27.90 24.30 61.07
CA ASP A 1060 28.81 23.17 61.26
C ASP A 1060 29.25 22.60 59.90
N LEU A 1061 30.09 21.56 59.91
CA LEU A 1061 30.44 20.78 58.72
C LEU A 1061 30.22 19.28 58.89
N ASP A 1062 29.62 18.81 59.98
CA ASP A 1062 29.64 17.38 60.36
C ASP A 1062 28.93 16.49 59.34
N GLN A 1063 27.73 16.88 58.91
CA GLN A 1063 26.95 16.12 57.92
C GLN A 1063 27.66 16.04 56.56
N ILE A 1064 28.11 17.17 56.03
CA ILE A 1064 28.78 17.20 54.72
C ILE A 1064 30.17 16.55 54.78
N GLN A 1065 30.83 16.62 55.94
CA GLN A 1065 32.09 15.95 56.19
C GLN A 1065 31.91 14.42 56.14
N ILE A 1066 30.85 13.87 56.76
CA ILE A 1066 30.52 12.44 56.65
C ILE A 1066 30.31 12.05 55.18
N ALA A 1067 29.48 12.80 54.46
CA ALA A 1067 29.16 12.55 53.05
C ALA A 1067 30.38 12.55 52.13
N LEU A 1068 31.27 13.55 52.25
CA LEU A 1068 32.51 13.64 51.47
C LEU A 1068 33.48 12.52 51.83
N THR A 1069 33.56 12.16 53.11
CA THR A 1069 34.48 11.12 53.59
C THR A 1069 34.08 9.73 53.08
N VAL A 1070 32.78 9.41 53.08
CA VAL A 1070 32.23 8.20 52.45
C VAL A 1070 32.53 8.19 50.94
N GLY A 1071 32.28 9.32 50.28
CA GLY A 1071 32.52 9.46 48.84
C GLY A 1071 33.99 9.29 48.45
N MET A 1072 34.93 9.78 49.27
CA MET A 1072 36.37 9.60 49.07
C MET A 1072 36.78 8.13 49.20
N SER A 1073 36.28 7.43 50.23
CA SER A 1073 36.54 5.99 50.39
C SER A 1073 36.08 5.20 49.17
N LYS A 1074 34.86 5.50 48.68
CA LYS A 1074 34.32 4.86 47.47
C LYS A 1074 35.11 5.23 46.21
N LEU A 1075 35.47 6.50 46.04
CA LEU A 1075 36.29 6.95 44.91
C LEU A 1075 37.61 6.18 44.85
N VAL A 1076 38.33 6.13 45.97
CA VAL A 1076 39.59 5.40 46.06
C VAL A 1076 39.34 3.96 45.65
N SER A 1077 38.34 3.26 46.19
CA SER A 1077 38.03 1.86 45.81
C SER A 1077 37.79 1.60 44.31
N THR A 1078 37.52 2.63 43.51
CA THR A 1078 37.23 2.50 42.07
C THR A 1078 38.39 2.84 41.13
N VAL A 1079 39.54 3.27 41.65
CA VAL A 1079 40.73 3.58 40.85
C VAL A 1079 41.47 2.27 40.53
N SER A 1080 41.76 2.03 39.24
CA SER A 1080 42.39 0.78 38.80
C SER A 1080 43.90 0.78 39.03
N ASP A 1081 44.45 -0.33 39.54
CA ASP A 1081 45.89 -0.50 39.83
C ASP A 1081 46.79 -0.35 38.58
N GLU A 1082 46.24 -0.61 37.39
CA GLU A 1082 46.96 -0.55 36.11
C GLU A 1082 47.04 0.87 35.50
N SER A 1083 46.46 1.90 36.14
CA SER A 1083 46.28 3.23 35.52
C SER A 1083 46.83 4.41 36.35
N PRO A 1084 48.15 4.69 36.29
CA PRO A 1084 48.77 5.79 37.05
C PRO A 1084 48.20 7.17 36.70
N GLU A 1085 47.58 7.31 35.53
CA GLU A 1085 46.90 8.54 35.13
C GLU A 1085 45.60 8.79 35.93
N GLU A 1086 44.85 7.76 36.35
CA GLU A 1086 43.63 7.90 37.15
C GLU A 1086 43.96 8.41 38.55
N GLU A 1087 45.00 7.84 39.16
CA GLU A 1087 45.50 8.25 40.47
C GLU A 1087 45.95 9.72 40.47
N THR A 1088 46.68 10.13 39.43
CA THR A 1088 47.12 11.53 39.25
C THR A 1088 45.93 12.49 39.14
N ARG A 1089 44.86 12.08 38.47
CA ARG A 1089 43.62 12.89 38.34
C ARG A 1089 42.88 13.00 39.67
N VAL A 1090 42.79 11.92 40.43
CA VAL A 1090 42.14 11.90 41.75
C VAL A 1090 42.93 12.73 42.77
N ARG A 1091 44.26 12.66 42.78
CA ARG A 1091 45.13 13.50 43.63
C ARG A 1091 44.93 15.01 43.38
N ARG A 1092 44.42 15.40 42.20
CA ARG A 1092 44.14 16.80 41.86
C ARG A 1092 43.04 17.43 42.72
N ILE A 1093 42.15 16.63 43.31
CA ILE A 1093 41.12 17.10 44.25
C ILE A 1093 41.76 17.89 45.40
N LEU A 1094 42.90 17.41 45.91
CA LEU A 1094 43.63 18.00 47.04
C LEU A 1094 44.19 19.39 46.75
N TYR A 1095 44.44 19.69 45.47
CA TYR A 1095 44.91 21.00 45.03
C TYR A 1095 43.73 21.93 44.66
N LEU A 1096 42.68 21.39 44.07
CA LEU A 1096 41.53 22.19 43.60
C LEU A 1096 40.64 22.68 44.75
N PHE A 1097 40.41 21.86 45.76
CA PHE A 1097 39.53 22.20 46.88
C PHE A 1097 40.01 23.46 47.66
N PRO A 1098 41.29 23.58 48.06
CA PRO A 1098 41.84 24.82 48.64
C PRO A 1098 41.82 26.01 47.67
N LYS A 1099 42.04 25.76 46.38
CA LYS A 1099 42.05 26.80 45.34
C LYS A 1099 40.70 27.47 45.20
N TYR A 1100 39.59 26.72 45.24
CA TYR A 1100 38.24 27.30 45.23
C TYR A 1100 37.93 28.09 46.50
N HIS A 1101 38.40 27.63 47.66
CA HIS A 1101 38.31 28.39 48.91
C HIS A 1101 39.02 29.76 48.81
N SER A 1102 40.26 29.77 48.32
CA SER A 1102 41.08 30.99 48.18
C SER A 1102 40.49 32.03 47.21
N LYS A 1103 39.70 31.60 46.22
CA LYS A 1103 39.03 32.47 45.25
C LYS A 1103 37.69 33.03 45.74
N SER A 1104 37.12 32.50 46.81
CA SER A 1104 35.81 32.94 47.31
C SER A 1104 35.93 34.21 48.18
N SER A 1105 35.28 35.30 47.76
CA SER A 1105 35.34 36.61 48.46
C SER A 1105 34.68 36.61 49.84
N GLU A 1106 33.72 35.71 50.07
CA GLU A 1106 32.89 35.64 51.28
C GLU A 1106 33.44 34.69 52.37
N GLY A 1107 34.70 34.25 52.27
CA GLY A 1107 35.31 33.27 53.18
C GLY A 1107 36.21 33.84 54.28
N LYS A 1108 36.18 35.15 54.56
CA LYS A 1108 37.08 35.80 55.53
C LYS A 1108 36.62 35.73 57.00
N GLY A 1109 35.61 34.92 57.33
CA GLY A 1109 35.30 34.60 58.73
C GLY A 1109 36.31 33.57 59.27
N GLN A 1110 37.03 33.89 60.35
CA GLN A 1110 38.07 33.02 60.92
C GLN A 1110 37.59 31.59 61.22
N GLY A 1111 36.30 31.39 61.56
CA GLY A 1111 35.72 30.07 61.89
C GLY A 1111 35.47 29.15 60.69
N PHE A 1112 34.96 29.65 59.56
CA PHE A 1112 34.73 28.81 58.38
C PHE A 1112 36.04 28.40 57.71
N SER A 1113 37.01 29.31 57.63
CA SER A 1113 38.31 29.02 57.01
C SER A 1113 39.10 27.96 57.77
N SER A 1114 39.06 27.97 59.11
CA SER A 1114 39.72 26.94 59.92
C SER A 1114 39.06 25.57 59.75
N MET A 1115 37.72 25.49 59.76
CA MET A 1115 36.99 24.23 59.54
C MET A 1115 37.24 23.64 58.15
N VAL A 1116 37.24 24.46 57.09
CA VAL A 1116 37.54 24.02 55.72
C VAL A 1116 39.00 23.54 55.58
N GLN A 1117 39.95 24.20 56.23
CA GLN A 1117 41.35 23.74 56.25
C GLN A 1117 41.50 22.39 56.96
N VAL A 1118 40.82 22.18 58.08
CA VAL A 1118 40.81 20.89 58.80
C VAL A 1118 40.17 19.80 57.94
N LEU A 1119 39.03 20.08 57.31
CA LEU A 1119 38.35 19.16 56.39
C LEU A 1119 39.26 18.78 55.21
N THR A 1120 39.93 19.76 54.59
CA THR A 1120 40.81 19.52 53.45
C THR A 1120 42.04 18.70 53.82
N LYS A 1121 42.66 18.98 54.99
CA LYS A 1121 43.77 18.17 55.52
C LYS A 1121 43.34 16.73 55.77
N ARG A 1122 42.17 16.52 56.37
CA ARG A 1122 41.61 15.17 56.58
C ARG A 1122 41.34 14.44 55.28
N MET A 1123 40.70 15.10 54.30
CA MET A 1123 40.48 14.52 52.97
C MET A 1123 41.81 14.17 52.27
N ALA A 1124 42.87 14.97 52.47
CA ALA A 1124 44.21 14.68 51.96
C ALA A 1124 44.82 13.43 52.60
N THR A 1125 44.78 13.33 53.93
CA THR A 1125 45.24 12.14 54.67
C THR A 1125 44.47 10.89 54.22
N ILE A 1126 43.14 10.95 54.16
CA ILE A 1126 42.30 9.83 53.73
C ILE A 1126 42.65 9.40 52.31
N LEU A 1127 42.80 10.35 51.36
CA LEU A 1127 43.12 10.01 49.98
C LEU A 1127 44.53 9.43 49.83
N GLN A 1128 45.52 10.10 50.41
CA GLN A 1128 46.94 9.72 50.30
C GLN A 1128 47.18 8.36 50.93
N ASP A 1129 46.72 8.18 52.17
CA ASP A 1129 46.93 6.94 52.89
C ASP A 1129 46.12 5.81 52.25
N SER A 1130 44.88 6.04 51.79
CA SER A 1130 44.07 4.98 51.16
C SER A 1130 44.67 4.49 49.83
N ILE A 1131 45.26 5.39 49.04
CA ILE A 1131 45.96 5.04 47.80
C ILE A 1131 47.24 4.25 48.13
N GLU A 1132 48.00 4.70 49.11
CA GLU A 1132 49.26 4.07 49.50
C GLU A 1132 49.05 2.68 50.13
N ILE A 1133 48.01 2.51 50.95
CA ILE A 1133 47.61 1.19 51.48
C ILE A 1133 47.29 0.23 50.33
N ARG A 1134 46.56 0.66 49.30
CA ARG A 1134 46.27 -0.18 48.15
C ARG A 1134 47.55 -0.56 47.40
N ARG A 1135 48.44 0.40 47.16
CA ARG A 1135 49.72 0.18 46.48
C ARG A 1135 50.57 -0.87 47.20
N GLN A 1136 50.59 -0.82 48.54
CA GLN A 1136 51.32 -1.77 49.37
C GLN A 1136 50.66 -3.16 49.40
N ALA A 1137 49.32 -3.23 49.41
CA ALA A 1137 48.59 -4.50 49.37
C ALA A 1137 48.79 -5.29 48.05
N GLY A 1138 49.10 -4.62 46.93
CA GLY A 1138 49.36 -5.25 45.63
C GLY A 1138 50.80 -5.76 45.41
N LEU A 1139 51.73 -5.47 46.31
CA LEU A 1139 53.15 -5.85 46.19
C LEU A 1139 53.42 -7.15 46.97
N SER A 1140 54.08 -8.12 46.34
CA SER A 1140 54.48 -9.41 46.97
C SER A 1140 55.44 -9.26 48.17
N ILE A 1141 56.08 -8.09 48.32
CA ILE A 1141 56.98 -7.75 49.41
C ILE A 1141 56.61 -6.33 49.85
N TYR A 1142 55.75 -6.20 50.85
CA TYR A 1142 55.40 -4.89 51.42
C TYR A 1142 56.21 -4.62 52.70
N ASP A 1143 56.54 -3.35 52.94
CA ASP A 1143 57.13 -2.90 54.20
C ASP A 1143 56.06 -2.89 55.30
N LYS A 1144 56.14 -3.90 56.17
CA LYS A 1144 55.15 -4.22 57.22
C LYS A 1144 54.90 -3.03 58.16
N THR A 1145 55.94 -2.26 58.46
CA THR A 1145 55.86 -1.12 59.38
C THR A 1145 55.10 0.05 58.78
N THR A 1146 55.33 0.32 57.50
CA THR A 1146 54.65 1.39 56.76
C THR A 1146 53.15 1.06 56.58
N LEU A 1147 52.77 -0.18 56.26
CA LEU A 1147 51.36 -0.57 56.11
C LEU A 1147 50.58 -0.47 57.43
N GLN A 1148 51.19 -0.89 58.55
CA GLN A 1148 50.64 -0.72 59.89
C GLN A 1148 50.43 0.75 60.24
N HIS A 1149 51.42 1.61 59.99
CA HIS A 1149 51.32 3.04 60.25
C HIS A 1149 50.23 3.69 59.40
N LEU A 1150 50.08 3.28 58.14
CA LEU A 1150 49.03 3.78 57.25
C LEU A 1150 47.63 3.33 57.68
N LEU A 1151 47.44 2.05 58.02
CA LEU A 1151 46.15 1.54 58.52
C LEU A 1151 45.71 2.26 59.80
N LEU A 1152 46.66 2.53 60.71
CA LEU A 1152 46.41 3.31 61.93
C LEU A 1152 46.13 4.78 61.61
N SER A 1153 46.90 5.40 60.72
CA SER A 1153 46.70 6.79 60.26
C SER A 1153 45.31 6.97 59.66
N ILE A 1154 44.85 6.02 58.84
CA ILE A 1154 43.51 6.02 58.27
C ILE A 1154 42.44 5.84 59.35
N ALA A 1155 42.57 4.86 60.24
CA ALA A 1155 41.62 4.67 61.32
C ALA A 1155 41.47 5.93 62.18
N ASN A 1156 42.58 6.63 62.44
CA ASN A 1156 42.58 7.93 63.13
C ASN A 1156 41.95 9.05 62.29
N ALA A 1157 42.15 9.06 60.98
CA ALA A 1157 41.53 10.01 60.07
C ALA A 1157 39.99 9.87 59.99
N TYR A 1158 39.44 8.70 60.34
CA TYR A 1158 38.01 8.41 60.43
C TYR A 1158 37.41 8.56 61.85
N MET A 1159 38.13 9.12 62.84
CA MET A 1159 37.63 9.25 64.22
C MET A 1159 36.25 9.92 64.39
N HIS A 1160 35.85 10.75 63.42
CA HIS A 1160 34.55 11.43 63.38
C HIS A 1160 33.43 10.58 62.76
N ILE A 1161 33.73 9.41 62.19
CA ILE A 1161 32.77 8.44 61.63
C ILE A 1161 33.03 7.06 62.27
N PRO A 1162 32.36 6.76 63.40
CA PRO A 1162 32.61 5.55 64.18
C PRO A 1162 32.52 4.24 63.37
N GLU A 1163 31.56 4.16 62.46
CA GLU A 1163 31.27 2.96 61.67
C GLU A 1163 32.42 2.59 60.72
N ILE A 1164 32.95 3.59 59.99
CA ILE A 1164 34.06 3.39 59.05
C ILE A 1164 35.37 3.21 59.82
N GLN A 1165 35.53 3.92 60.95
CA GLN A 1165 36.67 3.76 61.83
C GLN A 1165 36.80 2.32 62.32
N VAL A 1166 35.70 1.68 62.72
CA VAL A 1166 35.71 0.28 63.16
C VAL A 1166 36.12 -0.66 62.04
N GLN A 1167 35.59 -0.52 60.82
CA GLN A 1167 36.01 -1.36 59.67
C GLN A 1167 37.51 -1.30 59.39
N HIS A 1168 38.14 -0.14 59.56
CA HIS A 1168 39.59 0.01 59.38
C HIS A 1168 40.39 -0.55 60.58
N LEU A 1169 39.86 -0.45 61.80
CA LEU A 1169 40.45 -1.08 62.98
C LEU A 1169 40.35 -2.61 62.93
N GLU A 1170 39.28 -3.17 62.37
CA GLU A 1170 39.14 -4.61 62.13
C GLU A 1170 40.23 -5.11 61.17
N ARG A 1171 40.40 -4.42 60.03
CA ARG A 1171 41.48 -4.74 59.07
C ARG A 1171 42.87 -4.61 59.69
N LEU A 1172 43.07 -3.62 60.55
CA LEU A 1172 44.33 -3.47 61.30
C LEU A 1172 44.52 -4.62 62.29
N ALA A 1173 43.48 -5.02 63.02
CA ALA A 1173 43.54 -6.13 63.97
C ALA A 1173 43.83 -7.47 63.28
N GLU A 1174 43.19 -7.74 62.14
CA GLU A 1174 43.47 -8.91 61.29
C GLU A 1174 44.92 -8.90 60.80
N PHE A 1175 45.39 -7.76 60.30
CA PHE A 1175 46.78 -7.62 59.87
C PHE A 1175 47.78 -7.87 61.01
N GLN A 1176 47.54 -7.32 62.21
CA GLN A 1176 48.39 -7.58 63.38
C GLN A 1176 48.37 -9.05 63.79
N LYS A 1177 47.19 -9.69 63.75
CA LYS A 1177 47.00 -11.10 64.08
C LYS A 1177 47.75 -12.03 63.12
N ASP A 1178 47.69 -11.76 61.81
CA ASP A 1178 48.40 -12.54 60.79
C ASP A 1178 49.93 -12.43 60.91
N HIS A 1179 50.42 -11.42 61.62
CA HIS A 1179 51.84 -11.17 61.87
C HIS A 1179 52.28 -11.46 63.30
N GLU A 1180 51.45 -12.16 64.09
CA GLU A 1180 51.74 -12.55 65.49
C GLU A 1180 51.93 -11.37 66.47
N HIS A 1181 51.54 -10.15 66.09
CA HIS A 1181 51.49 -8.98 66.97
C HIS A 1181 50.18 -8.96 67.78
N PHE A 1182 50.00 -9.96 68.65
CA PHE A 1182 48.74 -10.19 69.33
C PHE A 1182 48.38 -9.09 70.35
N ALA A 1183 49.36 -8.39 70.94
CA ALA A 1183 49.09 -7.28 71.87
C ALA A 1183 48.46 -6.08 71.15
N GLU A 1184 48.99 -5.71 69.99
CA GLU A 1184 48.47 -4.65 69.14
C GLU A 1184 47.10 -5.03 68.55
N ALA A 1185 46.89 -6.30 68.17
CA ALA A 1185 45.59 -6.81 67.74
C ALA A 1185 44.55 -6.70 68.88
N GLY A 1186 44.92 -7.09 70.11
CA GLY A 1186 44.07 -6.95 71.30
C GLY A 1186 43.68 -5.50 71.59
N ASN A 1187 44.64 -4.57 71.48
CA ASN A 1187 44.38 -3.13 71.62
C ASN A 1187 43.39 -2.60 70.57
N CYS A 1188 43.47 -3.09 69.32
CA CYS A 1188 42.52 -2.72 68.27
C CYS A 1188 41.10 -3.21 68.60
N TYR A 1189 40.94 -4.47 69.03
CA TYR A 1189 39.64 -5.01 69.46
C TYR A 1189 39.06 -4.29 70.68
N GLN A 1190 39.90 -3.90 71.63
CA GLN A 1190 39.49 -3.09 72.78
C GLN A 1190 39.01 -1.70 72.36
N LEU A 1191 39.73 -1.03 71.44
CA LEU A 1191 39.33 0.27 70.90
C LEU A 1191 38.02 0.18 70.12
N MET A 1192 37.80 -0.89 69.36
CA MET A 1192 36.53 -1.14 68.67
C MET A 1192 35.37 -1.35 69.66
N ALA A 1193 35.58 -2.13 70.73
CA ALA A 1193 34.59 -2.31 71.78
C ALA A 1193 34.21 -0.99 72.46
N GLN A 1194 35.19 -0.13 72.74
CA GLN A 1194 34.95 1.22 73.28
C GLN A 1194 34.14 2.10 72.31
N ILE A 1195 34.40 2.01 71.00
CA ILE A 1195 33.64 2.74 69.99
C ILE A 1195 32.19 2.24 69.92
N TYR A 1196 31.98 0.91 69.95
CA TYR A 1196 30.64 0.31 69.98
C TYR A 1196 29.84 0.73 71.23
N ASP A 1197 30.49 0.76 72.38
CA ASP A 1197 29.90 1.09 73.68
C ASP A 1197 29.57 2.59 73.85
N THR A 1198 30.42 3.47 73.33
CA THR A 1198 30.31 4.93 73.57
C THR A 1198 29.67 5.73 72.43
N LYS A 1199 29.84 5.33 71.18
CA LYS A 1199 29.43 6.12 70.00
C LYS A 1199 28.35 5.47 69.14
N LEU A 1200 28.12 4.16 69.26
CA LEU A 1200 27.15 3.39 68.47
C LEU A 1200 25.98 2.83 69.30
N SER A 1201 26.01 3.03 70.62
CA SER A 1201 24.96 2.66 71.57
C SER A 1201 23.74 3.61 71.58
N SER A 1202 23.84 4.78 70.92
CA SER A 1202 22.80 5.82 70.91
C SER A 1202 21.83 5.80 69.73
N LEU A 1203 21.80 4.73 68.92
CA LEU A 1203 20.84 4.59 67.80
C LEU A 1203 19.61 3.77 68.25
N PRO A 1204 18.37 4.30 68.13
CA PRO A 1204 17.18 3.50 68.36
C PRO A 1204 17.03 2.43 67.28
N ALA A 1205 16.58 1.23 67.67
CA ALA A 1205 16.18 0.19 66.74
C ALA A 1205 15.06 0.71 65.83
N GLY A 1206 15.38 0.96 64.56
CA GLY A 1206 14.41 1.33 63.54
C GLY A 1206 13.92 0.10 62.79
N ASP A 1207 12.61 -0.11 62.81
CA ASP A 1207 11.90 -1.08 61.98
C ASP A 1207 12.18 -0.84 60.49
N GLY A 1208 12.52 -1.89 59.75
CA GLY A 1208 12.72 -1.83 58.30
C GLY A 1208 13.20 -3.17 57.73
N GLU A 1209 12.24 -4.00 57.31
CA GLU A 1209 12.46 -5.25 56.58
C GLU A 1209 13.28 -5.07 55.28
N ASN A 1210 14.04 -6.13 54.95
CA ASN A 1210 14.68 -6.46 53.66
C ASN A 1210 16.20 -6.18 53.51
N THR A 1211 17.02 -7.01 54.16
CA THR A 1211 18.23 -7.59 53.54
C THR A 1211 18.41 -9.04 53.99
N PRO A 1212 18.79 -9.97 53.11
CA PRO A 1212 18.83 -11.40 53.42
C PRO A 1212 20.06 -11.78 54.24
N ASP A 1213 19.81 -12.55 55.30
CA ASP A 1213 20.68 -13.50 56.02
C ASP A 1213 22.20 -13.25 56.07
N THR A 1214 22.63 -12.56 57.14
CA THR A 1214 23.72 -13.02 58.02
C THR A 1214 23.57 -12.35 59.39
N SER A 1215 23.20 -13.15 60.41
CA SER A 1215 23.27 -12.89 61.87
C SER A 1215 23.04 -11.44 62.36
N GLY A 1216 21.82 -11.13 62.76
CA GLY A 1216 21.51 -9.93 63.54
C GLY A 1216 22.10 -10.04 64.95
N SER A 1217 23.17 -9.29 65.22
CA SER A 1217 23.71 -9.07 66.57
C SER A 1217 23.44 -7.64 67.03
N THR A 1218 22.94 -7.48 68.25
CA THR A 1218 22.72 -6.17 68.90
C THR A 1218 24.06 -5.43 69.13
N SER A 1219 24.07 -4.10 69.27
CA SER A 1219 25.34 -3.36 69.49
C SER A 1219 26.09 -3.86 70.73
N VAL A 1220 25.35 -4.33 71.74
CA VAL A 1220 25.86 -4.96 72.96
C VAL A 1220 26.59 -6.28 72.65
N GLU A 1221 26.01 -7.15 71.82
CA GLU A 1221 26.67 -8.39 71.38
C GLU A 1221 27.95 -8.12 70.58
N ARG A 1222 27.97 -7.06 69.76
CA ARG A 1222 29.19 -6.65 69.03
C ARG A 1222 30.27 -6.15 69.98
N THR A 1223 29.91 -5.37 71.00
CA THR A 1223 30.82 -4.93 72.06
C THR A 1223 31.40 -6.12 72.85
N GLU A 1224 30.55 -7.05 73.28
CA GLU A 1224 30.97 -8.25 74.03
C GLU A 1224 31.88 -9.14 73.18
N THR A 1225 31.56 -9.31 71.90
CA THR A 1225 32.39 -10.06 70.95
C THR A 1225 33.76 -9.43 70.78
N CYS A 1226 33.84 -8.09 70.65
CA CYS A 1226 35.11 -7.39 70.53
C CYS A 1226 35.95 -7.50 71.81
N TYR A 1227 35.35 -7.37 73.00
CA TYR A 1227 36.09 -7.57 74.26
C TYR A 1227 36.57 -9.01 74.44
N ARG A 1228 35.77 -10.02 74.07
CA ARG A 1228 36.19 -11.42 74.10
C ARG A 1228 37.38 -11.65 73.16
N LEU A 1229 37.33 -11.15 71.93
CA LEU A 1229 38.43 -11.23 70.97
C LEU A 1229 39.68 -10.48 71.49
N ALA A 1230 39.51 -9.32 72.14
CA ALA A 1230 40.63 -8.60 72.76
C ALA A 1230 41.32 -9.44 73.83
N CYS A 1231 40.55 -10.04 74.75
CA CYS A 1231 41.08 -10.95 75.78
C CYS A 1231 41.81 -12.16 75.17
N GLU A 1232 41.21 -12.81 74.17
CA GLU A 1232 41.84 -13.94 73.47
C GLU A 1232 43.18 -13.55 72.81
N MET A 1233 43.28 -12.34 72.25
CA MET A 1233 44.54 -11.86 71.66
C MET A 1233 45.58 -11.50 72.73
N PHE A 1234 45.19 -10.85 73.84
CA PHE A 1234 46.12 -10.55 74.93
C PHE A 1234 46.65 -11.82 75.61
N ASP A 1235 45.81 -12.86 75.76
CA ASP A 1235 46.26 -14.16 76.28
C ASP A 1235 47.26 -14.84 75.32
N LYS A 1236 47.06 -14.73 74.01
CA LYS A 1236 48.02 -15.19 72.99
C LYS A 1236 49.29 -14.36 72.93
N ALA A 1237 49.25 -13.07 73.25
CA ALA A 1237 50.44 -12.22 73.34
C ALA A 1237 51.31 -12.53 74.56
N ARG A 1238 50.69 -13.11 75.60
CA ARG A 1238 51.35 -13.47 76.86
C ARG A 1238 52.04 -14.84 76.80
N LEU A 1239 51.53 -15.74 75.96
CA LEU A 1239 52.14 -17.02 75.60
C LEU A 1239 53.28 -16.79 74.61
#